data_AF-A0A0U9HPP4-F1
#
_entry.id   AF-A0A0U9HPP4-F1
#
_cell.length_a   1.000
_cell.length_b   1.000
_cell.length_c   1.000
_cell.angle_alpha   90.00
_cell.angle_beta   90.00
_cell.angle_gamma   90.00
#
_symmetry.space_group_name_H-M   'P 1'
#
loop_
_entity.id
_entity.type
_entity.pdbx_description
1 polymer ?
#
loop_
_entity_poly.entity_id
_entity_poly.type
_entity_poly.pdbx_seq_one_letter_code
_entity_poly.pdbx_strand_id
1 'polypeptide(L)'
;MIDKLIEIASKGSENLLKETEEKLKRVLSEKGENFNFELPDTAYGLPLIYALEGFKINNLSEIKKFFEGIKGQLSQTTDIVTFALNYLYISEISVTLDYITSSQSEPFYGFLGDTIQRTLGVQLVDGRIPAVAVLLGRLEDDKLLSIVKELQEKRILTFLIGPVADEFVKTGERYGFEAYIVPVGTETEHTVFVIDWAVRASLIFGGQTAGDKDAIIDYVRKRVNAFAIAFGNLNERAVAMALGAAVLAIPVITDQSLPDVSIPEIAEYPLLTSEKELSKIVRKAIETRGLKIVVEKPPIPVSYGPAFEGERVRKEDTFIEFGGQKTPAFEWVRMMEASEVEDEKVEIIGTDWCSRYEQGGRMPLGIIVNVAGKKMQKDFEPVIERQIHTFINEAEGLWHIGQRDINWIRISKKAKQAGISLEHLGLIIMSMTKARFRSIVDRVEVLLYVDEKDVLELREEARKEYRKRDLRLASLVDEEVEEFYSCLLCQSFAPKHVCVITPERPGLCGAFTWLDAKAAYEIEPTGGNQPVQKGELIDPVYGRYSGVDEYVKKHSGGEIETINLYSIMENPMTSCGCFECIVAVVPEANGVLIVNRGYSGMTPIGMKFSTIAGMIGGGVQTPGFMGVGVNYITSRKFLKGDGGIKRIVWMPKELKERIKENFQKRAEEEGVPDLLQKIADETVCEDVECLIDYLSQVGHPALEMEPIIK
;
A
#
# COMPACT_ATOMS: atom_id res chain seq x y z
N MET A 1 29.29 20.33 27.92
CA MET A 1 28.49 20.62 26.70
C MET A 1 27.04 20.25 26.94
N ILE A 2 26.76 19.06 27.46
CA ILE A 2 25.43 18.63 27.92
C ILE A 2 24.83 19.65 28.91
N ASP A 3 25.58 20.12 29.91
CA ASP A 3 25.08 21.13 30.86
C ASP A 3 24.63 22.43 30.19
N LYS A 4 25.30 22.83 29.10
CA LYS A 4 24.94 24.02 28.32
C LYS A 4 23.67 23.78 27.50
N LEU A 5 23.44 22.57 27.02
CA LEU A 5 22.18 22.20 26.36
C LEU A 5 21.04 22.16 27.35
N ILE A 6 21.27 21.63 28.55
CA ILE A 6 20.30 21.67 29.65
C ILE A 6 19.98 23.13 30.00
N GLU A 7 20.98 24.00 30.13
CA GLU A 7 20.74 25.43 30.40
C GLU A 7 19.88 26.11 29.33
N ILE A 8 20.16 25.83 28.04
CA ILE A 8 19.37 26.35 26.91
C ILE A 8 17.95 25.78 26.95
N ALA A 9 17.83 24.46 27.11
CA ALA A 9 16.55 23.78 27.15
C ALA A 9 15.69 24.22 28.33
N SER A 10 16.28 24.48 29.51
CA SER A 10 15.55 24.92 30.71
C SER A 10 14.74 26.19 30.46
N LYS A 11 15.27 27.14 29.69
CA LYS A 11 14.52 28.36 29.30
C LYS A 11 13.30 28.02 28.44
N GLY A 12 13.46 27.12 27.48
CA GLY A 12 12.35 26.63 26.64
C GLY A 12 11.30 25.89 27.45
N SER A 13 11.74 25.00 28.34
CA SER A 13 10.89 24.20 29.23
C SER A 13 10.10 25.06 30.23
N GLU A 14 10.71 26.09 30.82
CA GLU A 14 10.02 27.03 31.71
C GLU A 14 8.94 27.84 30.99
N ASN A 15 9.21 28.27 29.76
CA ASN A 15 8.23 29.00 28.95
C ASN A 15 7.03 28.12 28.60
N LEU A 16 7.29 26.89 28.11
CA LEU A 16 6.23 25.95 27.79
C LEU A 16 5.42 25.55 29.03
N LEU A 17 6.07 25.39 30.19
CA LEU A 17 5.40 25.10 31.47
C LEU A 17 4.42 26.22 31.85
N LYS A 18 4.83 27.49 31.76
CA LYS A 18 3.97 28.65 32.07
C LYS A 18 2.79 28.73 31.12
N GLU A 19 3.03 28.62 29.81
CA GLU A 19 1.96 28.63 28.81
C GLU A 19 0.98 27.48 29.01
N THR A 20 1.48 26.29 29.31
CA THR A 20 0.65 25.10 29.56
C THR A 20 -0.17 25.26 30.85
N GLU A 21 0.40 25.88 31.89
CA GLU A 21 -0.34 26.22 33.11
C GLU A 21 -1.49 27.21 32.83
N GLU A 22 -1.23 28.24 32.03
CA GLU A 22 -2.25 29.22 31.63
C GLU A 22 -3.33 28.57 30.77
N LYS A 23 -2.95 27.75 29.78
CA LYS A 23 -3.88 26.94 28.97
C LYS A 23 -4.74 26.06 29.87
N LEU A 24 -4.14 25.29 30.77
CA LEU A 24 -4.85 24.38 31.68
C LEU A 24 -5.85 25.13 32.56
N LYS A 25 -5.46 26.26 33.16
CA LYS A 25 -6.37 27.11 33.96
C LYS A 25 -7.57 27.58 33.15
N ARG A 26 -7.34 28.03 31.91
CA ARG A 26 -8.39 28.45 30.98
C ARG A 26 -9.34 27.30 30.67
N VAL A 27 -8.83 26.15 30.23
CA VAL A 27 -9.67 24.99 29.86
C VAL A 27 -10.46 24.47 31.07
N LEU A 28 -9.85 24.42 32.26
CA LEU A 28 -10.55 24.04 33.50
C LEU A 28 -11.69 25.01 33.81
N SER A 29 -11.50 26.31 33.60
CA SER A 29 -12.55 27.32 33.83
C SER A 29 -13.70 27.22 32.82
N GLU A 30 -13.41 26.83 31.58
CA GLU A 30 -14.38 26.76 30.49
C GLU A 30 -15.17 25.44 30.48
N LYS A 31 -14.53 24.32 30.83
CA LYS A 31 -15.09 22.96 30.69
C LYS A 31 -15.39 22.26 32.01
N GLY A 32 -14.77 22.70 33.11
CA GLY A 32 -14.87 22.10 34.45
C GLY A 32 -13.94 20.89 34.65
N GLU A 33 -13.58 20.61 35.92
CA GLU A 33 -12.55 19.60 36.25
C GLU A 33 -12.90 18.16 35.82
N ASN A 34 -14.20 17.82 35.76
CA ASN A 34 -14.68 16.49 35.41
C ASN A 34 -14.93 16.30 33.90
N PHE A 35 -14.48 17.23 33.06
CA PHE A 35 -14.60 17.09 31.61
C PHE A 35 -13.75 15.92 31.11
N ASN A 36 -14.41 14.92 30.52
CA ASN A 36 -13.75 13.80 29.86
C ASN A 36 -13.39 14.17 28.43
N PHE A 37 -12.25 13.70 27.96
CA PHE A 37 -11.80 13.86 26.58
C PHE A 37 -11.23 12.54 26.06
N GLU A 38 -11.17 12.43 24.73
CA GLU A 38 -10.57 11.30 24.04
C GLU A 38 -9.78 11.82 22.83
N LEU A 39 -8.53 11.38 22.70
CA LEU A 39 -7.75 11.59 21.48
C LEU A 39 -8.28 10.67 20.38
N PRO A 40 -8.18 11.06 19.10
CA PRO A 40 -8.83 10.32 18.03
C PRO A 40 -8.18 8.94 17.86
N ASP A 41 -9.01 7.89 17.78
CA ASP A 41 -8.56 6.52 17.49
C ASP A 41 -7.46 6.03 18.46
N THR A 42 -7.63 6.17 19.78
CA THR A 42 -6.67 5.58 20.72
C THR A 42 -7.28 5.01 22.00
N ALA A 43 -6.80 3.84 22.40
CA ALA A 43 -7.18 3.20 23.66
C ALA A 43 -6.32 3.64 24.86
N TYR A 44 -5.31 4.49 24.64
CA TYR A 44 -4.23 4.74 25.60
C TYR A 44 -4.37 6.04 26.41
N GLY A 45 -5.46 6.80 26.26
CA GLY A 45 -5.61 8.10 26.92
C GLY A 45 -4.58 9.08 26.37
N LEU A 46 -3.70 9.62 27.22
CA LEU A 46 -2.46 10.30 26.81
C LEU A 46 -1.32 9.28 26.66
N PRO A 47 -0.98 8.86 25.44
CA PRO A 47 -0.23 7.62 25.26
C PRO A 47 1.20 7.66 25.75
N LEU A 48 1.90 8.79 25.67
CA LEU A 48 3.27 8.90 26.15
C LEU A 48 3.30 8.79 27.69
N ILE A 49 2.47 9.59 28.38
CA ILE A 49 2.35 9.51 29.84
C ILE A 49 1.87 8.12 30.29
N TYR A 50 0.86 7.56 29.62
CA TYR A 50 0.37 6.23 29.95
C TYR A 50 1.46 5.17 29.76
N ALA A 51 2.18 5.20 28.64
CA ALA A 51 3.24 4.24 28.37
C ALA A 51 4.34 4.32 29.43
N LEU A 52 4.88 5.51 29.71
CA LEU A 52 6.06 5.65 30.55
C LEU A 52 5.78 5.70 32.06
N GLU A 53 4.60 6.16 32.49
CA GLU A 53 4.25 6.29 33.90
C GLU A 53 3.13 5.33 34.36
N GLY A 54 2.48 4.62 33.42
CA GLY A 54 1.36 3.71 33.72
C GLY A 54 0.08 4.43 34.12
N PHE A 55 0.04 5.76 34.05
CA PHE A 55 -1.08 6.59 34.46
C PHE A 55 -1.96 6.95 33.26
N LYS A 56 -3.15 6.34 33.19
CA LYS A 56 -4.10 6.60 32.10
C LYS A 56 -4.91 7.86 32.41
N ILE A 57 -4.73 8.90 31.59
CA ILE A 57 -5.40 10.19 31.73
C ILE A 57 -6.53 10.29 30.69
N ASN A 58 -7.76 10.52 31.13
CA ASN A 58 -8.94 10.73 30.27
C ASN A 58 -9.80 11.94 30.68
N ASN A 59 -9.43 12.67 31.74
CA ASN A 59 -10.16 13.88 32.16
C ASN A 59 -9.23 15.00 32.65
N LEU A 60 -9.77 16.22 32.74
CA LEU A 60 -9.00 17.40 33.12
C LEU A 60 -8.47 17.36 34.57
N SER A 61 -9.17 16.70 35.50
CA SER A 61 -8.70 16.54 36.88
C SER A 61 -7.42 15.70 36.97
N GLU A 62 -7.32 14.66 36.14
CA GLU A 62 -6.15 13.81 36.03
C GLU A 62 -4.98 14.55 35.37
N ILE A 63 -5.23 15.34 34.32
CA ILE A 63 -4.22 16.24 33.74
C ILE A 63 -3.67 17.17 34.82
N LYS A 64 -4.55 17.84 35.58
CA LYS A 64 -4.17 18.79 36.62
C LYS A 64 -3.28 18.13 37.68
N LYS A 65 -3.70 16.97 38.18
CA LYS A 65 -2.95 16.20 39.18
C LYS A 65 -1.55 15.81 38.68
N PHE A 66 -1.46 15.34 37.44
CA PHE A 66 -0.17 14.95 36.85
C PHE A 66 0.72 16.19 36.60
N PHE A 67 0.14 17.27 36.06
CA PHE A 67 0.84 18.52 35.80
C PHE A 67 1.43 19.17 37.07
N GLU A 68 0.70 19.15 38.19
CA GLU A 68 1.20 19.64 39.48
C GLU A 68 2.40 18.83 39.98
N GLY A 69 2.44 17.52 39.72
CA GLY A 69 3.55 16.64 40.07
C GLY A 69 4.85 16.96 39.31
N ILE A 70 4.74 17.21 38.00
CA ILE A 70 5.91 17.52 37.15
C ILE A 70 6.40 18.96 37.31
N LYS A 71 5.49 19.91 37.62
CA LYS A 71 5.80 21.35 37.78
C LYS A 71 6.93 21.59 38.79
N GLY A 72 6.93 20.86 39.91
CA GLY A 72 7.97 20.96 40.94
C GLY A 72 9.31 20.35 40.52
N GLN A 73 9.29 19.33 39.66
CA GLN A 73 10.48 18.58 39.26
C GLN A 73 11.30 19.27 38.18
N LEU A 74 10.63 19.89 37.20
CA LEU A 74 11.27 20.53 36.05
C LEU A 74 12.28 21.62 36.44
N SER A 75 11.99 22.35 37.54
CA SER A 75 12.84 23.45 38.03
C SER A 75 14.00 22.98 38.91
N GLN A 76 14.04 21.70 39.30
CA GLN A 76 14.94 21.18 40.34
C GLN A 76 15.82 20.03 39.86
N THR A 77 15.49 19.39 38.73
CA THR A 77 16.23 18.23 38.24
C THR A 77 17.50 18.63 37.48
N THR A 78 18.61 17.97 37.81
CA THR A 78 19.86 17.99 37.02
C THR A 78 20.04 16.72 36.21
N ASP A 79 19.13 15.74 36.36
CA ASP A 79 19.15 14.50 35.58
C ASP A 79 18.54 14.73 34.20
N ILE A 80 19.33 14.46 33.16
CA ILE A 80 18.97 14.71 31.76
C ILE A 80 17.76 13.89 31.32
N VAL A 81 17.64 12.64 31.79
CA VAL A 81 16.54 11.76 31.40
C VAL A 81 15.23 12.28 31.98
N THR A 82 15.21 12.55 33.28
CA THR A 82 14.05 13.11 33.98
C THR A 82 13.67 14.47 33.41
N PHE A 83 14.64 15.34 33.13
CA PHE A 83 14.40 16.64 32.52
C PHE A 83 13.72 16.51 31.15
N ALA A 84 14.28 15.67 30.27
CA ALA A 84 13.79 15.49 28.92
C ALA A 84 12.40 14.84 28.89
N LEU A 85 12.15 13.82 29.72
CA LEU A 85 10.84 13.19 29.82
C LEU A 85 9.78 14.17 30.34
N ASN A 86 10.10 14.98 31.35
CA ASN A 86 9.18 15.99 31.84
C ASN A 86 8.83 17.03 30.77
N TYR A 87 9.79 17.43 29.92
CA TYR A 87 9.50 18.29 28.77
C TYR A 87 8.53 17.62 27.78
N LEU A 88 8.73 16.34 27.47
CA LEU A 88 7.83 15.60 26.59
C LEU A 88 6.42 15.47 27.18
N TYR A 89 6.29 15.22 28.49
CA TYR A 89 4.99 15.17 29.16
C TYR A 89 4.26 16.51 29.15
N ILE A 90 4.98 17.62 29.39
CA ILE A 90 4.39 18.96 29.27
C ILE A 90 3.95 19.21 27.83
N SER A 91 4.75 18.79 26.84
CA SER A 91 4.40 18.91 25.43
C SER A 91 3.11 18.15 25.10
N GLU A 92 2.98 16.88 25.53
CA GLU A 92 1.76 16.07 25.34
C GLU A 92 0.52 16.72 25.98
N ILE A 93 0.67 17.24 27.20
CA ILE A 93 -0.41 17.96 27.88
C ILE A 93 -0.78 19.24 27.12
N SER A 94 0.21 20.03 26.67
CA SER A 94 -0.03 21.30 25.98
C SER A 94 -0.82 21.08 24.69
N VAL A 95 -0.37 20.15 23.84
CA VAL A 95 -1.03 19.86 22.56
C VAL A 95 -2.41 19.22 22.76
N THR A 96 -2.59 18.43 23.83
CA THR A 96 -3.91 17.88 24.21
C THR A 96 -4.87 18.99 24.60
N LEU A 97 -4.44 19.99 25.38
CA LEU A 97 -5.29 21.10 25.78
C LEU A 97 -5.72 21.94 24.56
N ASP A 98 -4.84 22.09 23.57
CA ASP A 98 -5.18 22.72 22.31
C ASP A 98 -6.20 21.87 21.53
N TYR A 99 -6.04 20.54 21.51
CA TYR A 99 -7.00 19.61 20.91
C TYR A 99 -8.38 19.63 21.59
N ILE A 100 -8.44 19.80 22.92
CA ILE A 100 -9.71 19.92 23.67
C ILE A 100 -10.45 21.21 23.33
N THR A 101 -9.72 22.28 23.00
CA THR A 101 -10.28 23.61 22.78
C THR A 101 -10.50 23.95 21.31
N SER A 102 -9.81 23.29 20.39
CA SER A 102 -9.78 23.61 18.97
C SER A 102 -10.09 22.37 18.13
N SER A 103 -10.81 22.55 17.02
CA SER A 103 -10.87 21.51 15.99
C SER A 103 -9.54 21.42 15.27
N GLN A 104 -9.06 20.19 15.03
CA GLN A 104 -7.88 19.94 14.21
C GLN A 104 -7.96 20.67 12.87
N SER A 105 -6.95 21.47 12.55
CA SER A 105 -6.91 22.20 11.27
C SER A 105 -6.38 21.27 10.17
N GLU A 106 -7.23 20.90 9.22
CA GLU A 106 -6.75 20.50 7.89
C GLU A 106 -5.83 21.62 7.38
N PRO A 107 -4.66 21.29 6.81
CA PRO A 107 -4.25 20.02 6.22
C PRO A 107 -3.40 19.07 7.11
N PHE A 108 -3.29 19.32 8.42
CA PHE A 108 -2.34 18.61 9.29
C PHE A 108 -2.92 17.38 10.00
N TYR A 109 -2.11 16.33 10.14
CA TYR A 109 -2.50 15.05 10.72
C TYR A 109 -2.63 15.03 12.25
N GLY A 110 -1.98 15.96 12.96
CA GLY A 110 -2.07 16.04 14.42
C GLY A 110 -1.71 14.71 15.10
N PHE A 111 -2.57 14.27 16.04
CA PHE A 111 -2.38 13.00 16.74
C PHE A 111 -2.52 11.80 15.79
N LEU A 112 -1.58 10.86 15.88
CA LEU A 112 -1.52 9.68 15.02
C LEU A 112 -2.25 8.49 15.68
N GLY A 113 -3.44 8.12 15.22
CA GLY A 113 -4.25 7.05 15.83
C GLY A 113 -3.61 5.65 15.91
N ASP A 114 -4.12 4.80 16.78
CA ASP A 114 -3.70 3.40 17.00
C ASP A 114 -3.89 2.55 15.75
N THR A 115 -4.90 2.81 14.92
CA THR A 115 -5.14 2.10 13.66
C THR A 115 -4.00 2.37 12.68
N ILE A 116 -3.56 3.62 12.58
CA ILE A 116 -2.38 4.02 11.78
C ILE A 116 -1.15 3.31 12.32
N GLN A 117 -0.97 3.30 13.64
CA GLN A 117 0.16 2.64 14.28
C GLN A 117 0.19 1.12 14.02
N ARG A 118 -0.97 0.44 14.03
CA ARG A 118 -1.06 -0.99 13.69
C ARG A 118 -0.71 -1.25 12.22
N THR A 119 -1.16 -0.37 11.32
CA THR A 119 -0.99 -0.52 9.87
C THR A 119 0.45 -0.26 9.41
N LEU A 120 1.12 0.73 9.99
CA LEU A 120 2.46 1.14 9.57
C LEU A 120 3.56 0.62 10.51
N GLY A 121 3.27 0.50 11.80
CA GLY A 121 4.21 -0.05 12.77
C GLY A 121 4.59 -1.50 12.44
N VAL A 122 3.67 -2.30 11.88
CA VAL A 122 4.02 -3.64 11.38
C VAL A 122 5.05 -3.57 10.24
N GLN A 123 4.95 -2.58 9.35
CA GLN A 123 5.87 -2.38 8.24
C GLN A 123 7.26 -1.91 8.69
N LEU A 124 7.33 -1.17 9.81
CA LEU A 124 8.60 -0.86 10.47
C LEU A 124 9.23 -2.11 11.09
N VAL A 125 8.43 -2.96 11.72
CA VAL A 125 8.90 -4.17 12.41
C VAL A 125 9.35 -5.24 11.41
N ASP A 126 8.65 -5.40 10.28
CA ASP A 126 8.98 -6.36 9.23
C ASP A 126 10.01 -5.82 8.20
N GLY A 127 10.37 -4.53 8.30
CA GLY A 127 11.43 -3.90 7.51
C GLY A 127 11.00 -3.35 6.15
N ARG A 128 9.71 -3.42 5.79
CA ARG A 128 9.17 -2.75 4.59
C ARG A 128 9.36 -1.23 4.63
N ILE A 129 9.23 -0.63 5.81
CA ILE A 129 9.67 0.73 6.11
C ILE A 129 11.02 0.60 6.87
N PRO A 130 12.16 0.93 6.26
CA PRO A 130 13.46 0.74 6.90
C PRO A 130 13.71 1.73 8.05
N ALA A 131 13.10 2.92 8.00
CA ALA A 131 13.26 3.96 9.00
C ALA A 131 12.14 5.01 8.99
N VAL A 132 12.12 5.80 10.06
CA VAL A 132 11.34 7.03 10.21
C VAL A 132 12.26 8.24 10.23
N ALA A 133 11.93 9.26 9.46
CA ALA A 133 12.57 10.56 9.50
C ALA A 133 11.61 11.62 10.07
N VAL A 134 12.14 12.52 10.89
CA VAL A 134 11.41 13.72 11.32
C VAL A 134 12.11 14.95 10.77
N LEU A 135 11.44 15.71 9.91
CA LEU A 135 11.95 16.99 9.39
C LEU A 135 11.34 18.14 10.18
N LEU A 136 12.21 19.02 10.68
CA LEU A 136 11.88 20.15 11.53
C LEU A 136 12.55 21.44 11.04
N GLY A 137 11.98 22.58 11.42
CA GLY A 137 12.58 23.89 11.16
C GLY A 137 12.09 24.50 9.85
N ARG A 138 12.96 25.22 9.15
CA ARG A 138 12.63 25.95 7.91
C ARG A 138 13.65 25.68 6.82
N LEU A 139 13.17 25.43 5.60
CA LEU A 139 14.02 25.21 4.43
C LEU A 139 13.33 25.74 3.17
N GLU A 140 14.10 26.18 2.17
CA GLU A 140 13.52 26.61 0.88
C GLU A 140 12.83 25.43 0.18
N ASP A 141 11.70 25.69 -0.49
CA ASP A 141 10.81 24.66 -1.07
C ASP A 141 11.55 23.67 -1.98
N ASP A 142 12.44 24.14 -2.86
CA ASP A 142 13.19 23.29 -3.80
C ASP A 142 14.12 22.30 -3.08
N LYS A 143 14.81 22.77 -2.04
CA LYS A 143 15.68 21.96 -1.19
C LYS A 143 14.88 20.97 -0.35
N LEU A 144 13.75 21.40 0.21
CA LEU A 144 12.86 20.54 1.00
C LEU A 144 12.32 19.39 0.13
N LEU A 145 11.84 19.71 -1.07
CA LEU A 145 11.36 18.71 -2.03
C LEU A 145 12.46 17.71 -2.42
N SER A 146 13.69 18.17 -2.62
CA SER A 146 14.82 17.28 -2.93
C SER A 146 15.09 16.28 -1.80
N ILE A 147 15.09 16.75 -0.54
CA ILE A 147 15.32 15.88 0.63
C ILE A 147 14.17 14.90 0.82
N VAL A 148 12.93 15.39 0.72
CA VAL A 148 11.72 14.56 0.82
C VAL A 148 11.73 13.45 -0.23
N LYS A 149 12.05 13.76 -1.49
CA LYS A 149 12.15 12.75 -2.56
C LYS A 149 13.23 11.73 -2.28
N GLU A 150 14.42 12.13 -1.83
CA GLU A 150 15.48 11.19 -1.46
C GLU A 150 15.03 10.23 -0.35
N LEU A 151 14.29 10.71 0.65
CA LEU A 151 13.72 9.88 1.72
C LEU A 151 12.66 8.90 1.18
N GLN A 152 11.79 9.34 0.27
CA GLN A 152 10.79 8.48 -0.38
C GLN A 152 11.42 7.36 -1.21
N GLU A 153 12.45 7.66 -2.00
CA GLU A 153 13.20 6.66 -2.77
C GLU A 153 13.82 5.59 -1.85
N LYS A 154 14.18 5.99 -0.63
CA LYS A 154 14.70 5.10 0.41
C LYS A 154 13.61 4.41 1.24
N ARG A 155 12.33 4.58 0.88
CA ARG A 155 11.14 4.06 1.58
C ARG A 155 11.02 4.57 3.04
N ILE A 156 11.63 5.71 3.36
CA ILE A 156 11.64 6.26 4.72
C ILE A 156 10.36 7.05 4.96
N LEU A 157 9.59 6.64 5.97
CA LEU A 157 8.39 7.37 6.40
C LEU A 157 8.82 8.69 7.04
N THR A 158 8.37 9.81 6.49
CA THR A 158 8.83 11.14 6.87
C THR A 158 7.71 11.94 7.50
N PHE A 159 7.91 12.40 8.72
CA PHE A 159 7.02 13.33 9.41
C PHE A 159 7.55 14.75 9.28
N LEU A 160 6.70 15.68 8.84
CA LEU A 160 7.03 17.10 8.71
C LEU A 160 6.39 17.86 9.86
N ILE A 161 7.20 18.60 10.61
CA ILE A 161 6.76 19.39 11.77
C ILE A 161 7.35 20.80 11.68
N GLY A 162 6.55 21.80 12.02
CA GLY A 162 6.99 23.19 11.99
C GLY A 162 6.83 23.86 10.63
N PRO A 163 7.61 24.91 10.35
CA PRO A 163 7.55 25.64 9.08
C PRO A 163 7.71 24.76 7.83
N VAL A 164 8.55 23.72 7.86
CA VAL A 164 8.67 22.77 6.74
C VAL A 164 7.36 22.03 6.43
N ALA A 165 6.48 21.80 7.40
CA ALA A 165 5.17 21.20 7.15
C ALA A 165 4.25 22.17 6.38
N ASP A 166 4.22 23.44 6.80
CA ASP A 166 3.49 24.51 6.11
C ASP A 166 3.99 24.73 4.69
N GLU A 167 5.32 24.78 4.52
CA GLU A 167 6.01 24.97 3.25
C GLU A 167 5.69 23.81 2.30
N PHE A 168 5.81 22.56 2.76
CA PHE A 168 5.51 21.38 1.95
C PHE A 168 4.06 21.35 1.47
N VAL A 169 3.07 21.59 2.34
CA VAL A 169 1.66 21.54 1.91
C VAL A 169 1.35 22.60 0.85
N LYS A 170 2.00 23.77 0.90
CA LYS A 170 1.82 24.83 -0.10
C LYS A 170 2.36 24.45 -1.49
N THR A 171 3.27 23.48 -1.59
CA THR A 171 3.78 23.01 -2.88
C THR A 171 2.73 22.29 -3.72
N GLY A 172 1.68 21.74 -3.09
CA GLY A 172 0.65 20.93 -3.75
C GLY A 172 1.11 19.50 -4.09
N GLU A 173 2.29 19.09 -3.65
CA GLU A 173 2.77 17.71 -3.78
C GLU A 173 1.93 16.74 -2.94
N ARG A 174 1.86 15.48 -3.36
CA ARG A 174 1.08 14.45 -2.67
C ARG A 174 1.69 14.16 -1.30
N TYR A 175 0.86 14.19 -0.27
CA TYR A 175 1.20 13.78 1.09
C TYR A 175 0.18 12.78 1.64
N GLY A 176 0.51 12.22 2.80
CA GLY A 176 -0.20 11.16 3.50
C GLY A 176 0.68 9.92 3.66
N PHE A 177 0.19 8.97 4.47
CA PHE A 177 0.92 7.74 4.77
C PHE A 177 1.25 6.91 3.53
N GLU A 178 0.36 6.91 2.54
CA GLU A 178 0.56 6.24 1.24
C GLU A 178 1.72 6.84 0.44
N ALA A 179 1.93 8.15 0.57
CA ALA A 179 3.04 8.86 -0.05
C ALA A 179 4.30 8.85 0.82
N TYR A 180 4.25 8.23 2.01
CA TYR A 180 5.33 8.22 3.00
C TYR A 180 5.69 9.60 3.57
N ILE A 181 4.88 10.64 3.33
CA ILE A 181 5.14 12.03 3.77
C ILE A 181 3.95 12.54 4.58
N VAL A 182 4.15 12.84 5.86
CA VAL A 182 3.04 13.13 6.79
C VAL A 182 3.26 14.48 7.47
N PRO A 183 2.56 15.54 7.03
CA PRO A 183 2.53 16.83 7.74
C PRO A 183 1.78 16.70 9.07
N VAL A 184 2.50 16.72 10.19
CA VAL A 184 1.91 16.47 11.52
C VAL A 184 1.33 17.74 12.12
N GLY A 185 2.06 18.86 12.03
CA GLY A 185 1.61 20.15 12.54
C GLY A 185 2.70 21.21 12.49
N THR A 186 2.35 22.42 12.94
CA THR A 186 3.16 23.64 12.69
C THR A 186 3.99 24.10 13.89
N GLU A 187 3.79 23.53 15.07
CA GLU A 187 4.57 23.81 16.28
C GLU A 187 5.55 22.68 16.60
N THR A 188 6.69 23.01 17.20
CA THR A 188 7.72 22.04 17.61
C THR A 188 7.13 20.96 18.53
N GLU A 189 6.21 21.34 19.41
CA GLU A 189 5.57 20.48 20.40
C GLU A 189 4.75 19.35 19.74
N HIS A 190 4.25 19.53 18.50
CA HIS A 190 3.59 18.47 17.74
C HIS A 190 4.52 17.29 17.41
N THR A 191 5.84 17.43 17.58
CA THR A 191 6.79 16.30 17.54
C THR A 191 6.44 15.22 18.55
N VAL A 192 5.77 15.59 19.66
CA VAL A 192 5.32 14.62 20.66
C VAL A 192 4.38 13.58 20.05
N PHE A 193 3.60 13.92 19.01
CA PHE A 193 2.74 12.97 18.30
C PHE A 193 3.50 11.85 17.58
N VAL A 194 4.72 12.15 17.14
CA VAL A 194 5.61 11.15 16.51
C VAL A 194 6.36 10.35 17.58
N ILE A 195 6.75 11.00 18.68
CA ILE A 195 7.43 10.35 19.80
C ILE A 195 6.49 9.36 20.49
N ASP A 196 5.25 9.76 20.80
CA ASP A 196 4.29 8.86 21.42
C ASP A 196 3.93 7.70 20.48
N TRP A 197 3.88 7.95 19.17
CA TRP A 197 3.71 6.90 18.17
C TRP A 197 4.87 5.90 18.20
N ALA A 198 6.13 6.35 18.27
CA ALA A 198 7.29 5.48 18.45
C ALA A 198 7.23 4.69 19.77
N VAL A 199 6.80 5.34 20.87
CA VAL A 199 6.67 4.71 22.19
C VAL A 199 5.55 3.67 22.21
N ARG A 200 4.38 3.95 21.63
CA ARG A 200 3.25 3.01 21.52
C ARG A 200 3.62 1.73 20.77
N ALA A 201 4.64 1.76 19.91
CA ALA A 201 5.13 0.55 19.23
C ALA A 201 5.55 -0.54 20.23
N SER A 202 6.13 -0.15 21.39
CA SER A 202 6.50 -1.12 22.43
C SER A 202 5.25 -1.77 23.03
N LEU A 203 4.21 -1.00 23.35
CA LEU A 203 2.99 -1.54 23.95
C LEU A 203 2.25 -2.46 22.97
N ILE A 204 2.15 -2.05 21.70
CA ILE A 204 1.35 -2.75 20.68
C ILE A 204 2.06 -3.97 20.13
N PHE A 205 3.35 -3.86 19.79
CA PHE A 205 4.10 -4.93 19.11
C PHE A 205 5.11 -5.62 20.02
N GLY A 206 5.72 -4.87 20.93
CA GLY A 206 6.71 -5.42 21.86
C GLY A 206 6.11 -6.06 23.11
N GLY A 207 4.84 -5.78 23.42
CA GLY A 207 4.13 -6.31 24.59
C GLY A 207 4.64 -5.77 25.93
N GLN A 208 5.31 -4.61 25.95
CA GLN A 208 5.80 -4.01 27.19
C GLN A 208 4.63 -3.56 28.08
N THR A 209 4.81 -3.69 29.38
CA THR A 209 3.82 -3.24 30.37
C THR A 209 3.91 -1.73 30.53
N ALA A 210 2.76 -1.03 30.44
CA ALA A 210 2.69 0.39 30.72
C ALA A 210 3.20 0.70 32.14
N GLY A 211 4.05 1.72 32.27
CA GLY A 211 4.76 2.10 33.51
C GLY A 211 6.13 1.44 33.68
N ASP A 212 6.47 0.43 32.87
CA ASP A 212 7.84 -0.11 32.80
C ASP A 212 8.69 0.76 31.86
N LYS A 213 9.00 1.96 32.34
CA LYS A 213 9.70 3.02 31.61
C LYS A 213 11.01 2.55 30.97
N ASP A 214 11.82 1.83 31.73
CA ASP A 214 13.14 1.37 31.28
C ASP A 214 12.99 0.35 30.14
N ALA A 215 12.08 -0.61 30.27
CA ALA A 215 11.81 -1.59 29.22
C ALA A 215 11.27 -0.94 27.92
N ILE A 216 10.42 0.09 28.06
CA ILE A 216 9.84 0.81 26.93
C ILE A 216 10.90 1.64 26.20
N ILE A 217 11.69 2.42 26.94
CA ILE A 217 12.78 3.21 26.35
C ILE A 217 13.79 2.29 25.65
N ASP A 218 14.17 1.18 26.29
CA ASP A 218 15.08 0.19 25.68
C ASP A 218 14.50 -0.42 24.39
N TYR A 219 13.20 -0.73 24.37
CA TYR A 219 12.52 -1.19 23.15
C TYR A 219 12.64 -0.16 22.03
N VAL A 220 12.31 1.11 22.28
CA VAL A 220 12.36 2.17 21.27
C VAL A 220 13.78 2.32 20.72
N ARG A 221 14.79 2.41 21.61
CA ARG A 221 16.20 2.52 21.21
C ARG A 221 16.66 1.40 20.28
N LYS A 222 16.22 0.16 20.55
CA LYS A 222 16.65 -1.05 19.83
C LYS A 222 15.83 -1.38 18.59
N ARG A 223 14.54 -1.05 18.57
CA ARG A 223 13.58 -1.53 17.56
C ARG A 223 13.04 -0.44 16.66
N VAL A 224 13.03 0.82 17.09
CA VAL A 224 12.52 1.93 16.28
C VAL A 224 13.69 2.62 15.59
N ASN A 225 13.82 2.38 14.28
CA ASN A 225 14.80 3.03 13.43
C ASN A 225 14.32 4.45 13.11
N ALA A 226 14.62 5.42 13.97
CA ALA A 226 14.26 6.82 13.76
C ALA A 226 15.48 7.75 13.81
N PHE A 227 15.40 8.84 13.05
CA PHE A 227 16.31 9.99 13.13
C PHE A 227 15.54 11.28 12.84
N ALA A 228 16.09 12.42 13.25
CA ALA A 228 15.53 13.74 12.93
C ALA A 228 16.53 14.58 12.15
N ILE A 229 16.03 15.44 11.27
CA ILE A 229 16.79 16.45 10.55
C ILE A 229 16.17 17.82 10.83
N ALA A 230 16.95 18.73 11.40
CA ALA A 230 16.49 20.03 11.85
C ALA A 230 17.19 21.15 11.07
N PHE A 231 16.40 21.93 10.32
CA PHE A 231 16.88 22.95 9.39
C PHE A 231 16.76 24.37 9.95
N GLY A 232 17.77 25.19 9.66
CA GLY A 232 17.80 26.60 10.05
C GLY A 232 17.95 26.80 11.55
N ASN A 233 17.54 27.98 12.04
CA ASN A 233 17.76 28.37 13.43
C ASN A 233 16.88 27.57 14.41
N LEU A 234 17.54 26.91 15.36
CA LEU A 234 16.91 26.13 16.43
C LEU A 234 16.70 27.03 17.65
N ASN A 235 15.46 27.10 18.12
CA ASN A 235 15.11 27.81 19.36
C ASN A 235 15.29 26.91 20.60
N GLU A 236 15.12 27.48 21.78
CA GLU A 236 15.29 26.77 23.06
C GLU A 236 14.35 25.56 23.20
N ARG A 237 13.13 25.64 22.65
CA ARG A 237 12.15 24.53 22.62
C ARG A 237 12.59 23.38 21.73
N ALA A 238 13.16 23.68 20.56
CA ALA A 238 13.73 22.68 19.67
C ALA A 238 14.91 21.95 20.34
N VAL A 239 15.73 22.66 21.13
CA VAL A 239 16.80 22.04 21.93
C VAL A 239 16.21 21.12 23.01
N ALA A 240 15.17 21.55 23.72
CA ALA A 240 14.50 20.71 24.72
C ALA A 240 13.87 19.45 24.10
N MET A 241 13.22 19.58 22.94
CA MET A 241 12.68 18.45 22.18
C MET A 241 13.78 17.49 21.70
N ALA A 242 14.92 18.03 21.24
CA ALA A 242 16.08 17.23 20.84
C ALA A 242 16.66 16.41 22.00
N LEU A 243 16.62 16.91 23.24
CA LEU A 243 16.98 16.12 24.42
C LEU A 243 16.00 14.96 24.67
N GLY A 244 14.70 15.17 24.42
CA GLY A 244 13.69 14.11 24.43
C GLY A 244 13.98 13.00 23.40
N ALA A 245 14.29 13.39 22.16
CA ALA A 245 14.73 12.47 21.11
C ALA A 245 16.02 11.72 21.51
N ALA A 246 16.98 12.42 22.11
CA ALA A 246 18.24 11.85 22.58
C ALA A 246 18.01 10.75 23.61
N VAL A 247 17.09 10.92 24.58
CA VAL A 247 16.73 9.86 25.56
C VAL A 247 16.23 8.59 24.88
N LEU A 248 15.61 8.69 23.71
CA LEU A 248 15.12 7.56 22.92
C LEU A 248 16.16 7.03 21.90
N ALA A 249 17.42 7.47 22.01
CA ALA A 249 18.51 7.21 21.05
C ALA A 249 18.14 7.58 19.60
N ILE A 250 17.38 8.66 19.42
CA ILE A 250 17.05 9.21 18.10
C ILE A 250 18.06 10.33 17.81
N PRO A 251 18.99 10.16 16.86
CA PRO A 251 19.97 11.19 16.53
C PRO A 251 19.29 12.34 15.78
N VAL A 252 19.72 13.56 16.11
CA VAL A 252 19.31 14.80 15.44
C VAL A 252 20.47 15.30 14.58
N ILE A 253 20.22 15.49 13.30
CA ILE A 253 21.18 16.02 12.34
C ILE A 253 20.73 17.45 12.01
N THR A 254 21.64 18.42 12.05
CA THR A 254 21.32 19.81 11.72
C THR A 254 22.24 20.38 10.65
N ASP A 255 21.73 21.31 9.86
CA ASP A 255 22.49 22.13 8.91
C ASP A 255 23.29 23.25 9.59
N GLN A 256 23.04 23.50 10.89
CA GLN A 256 23.82 24.43 11.68
C GLN A 256 25.21 23.89 12.03
N SER A 257 26.14 24.82 12.31
CA SER A 257 27.49 24.48 12.75
C SER A 257 27.54 24.23 14.25
N LEU A 258 27.15 23.04 14.70
CA LEU A 258 27.20 22.62 16.11
C LEU A 258 28.23 21.51 16.35
N PRO A 259 28.88 21.48 17.53
CA PRO A 259 29.73 20.35 17.91
C PRO A 259 28.88 19.09 18.15
N ASP A 260 29.48 17.93 17.92
CA ASP A 260 28.83 16.65 18.22
C ASP A 260 28.53 16.50 19.71
N VAL A 261 27.35 15.96 20.02
CA VAL A 261 26.92 15.64 21.38
C VAL A 261 26.69 14.15 21.46
N SER A 262 27.49 13.47 22.28
CA SER A 262 27.37 12.03 22.52
C SER A 262 27.08 11.76 23.99
N ILE A 263 26.20 10.80 24.24
CA ILE A 263 25.90 10.27 25.57
C ILE A 263 26.15 8.75 25.48
N PRO A 264 27.36 8.26 25.79
CA PRO A 264 27.76 6.87 25.59
C PRO A 264 26.86 5.85 26.30
N GLU A 265 26.22 6.25 27.40
CA GLU A 265 25.26 5.44 28.15
C GLU A 265 23.95 5.18 27.37
N ILE A 266 23.69 5.97 26.32
CA ILE A 266 22.47 5.89 25.50
C ILE A 266 22.77 5.29 24.13
N ALA A 267 23.82 5.76 23.45
CA ALA A 267 24.17 5.32 22.11
C ALA A 267 25.68 5.47 21.82
N GLU A 268 26.20 4.60 20.94
CA GLU A 268 27.59 4.65 20.48
C GLU A 268 27.86 5.76 19.45
N TYR A 269 26.79 6.32 18.87
CA TYR A 269 26.82 7.40 17.88
C TYR A 269 26.44 8.76 18.50
N PRO A 270 26.82 9.89 17.88
CA PRO A 270 26.38 11.20 18.34
C PRO A 270 24.85 11.34 18.25
N LEU A 271 24.24 11.87 19.31
CA LEU A 271 22.80 12.14 19.41
C LEU A 271 22.42 13.52 18.84
N LEU A 272 23.39 14.43 18.72
CA LEU A 272 23.30 15.65 17.93
C LEU A 272 24.58 15.78 17.10
N THR A 273 24.44 15.97 15.79
CA THR A 273 25.58 16.17 14.87
C THR A 273 25.20 17.13 13.74
N SER A 274 26.19 17.60 13.00
CA SER A 274 26.03 18.62 11.96
C SER A 274 26.42 18.10 10.58
N GLU A 275 25.67 18.50 9.55
CA GLU A 275 26.01 18.33 8.13
C GLU A 275 25.49 19.52 7.33
N LYS A 276 26.42 20.35 6.83
CA LYS A 276 26.09 21.60 6.12
C LYS A 276 25.74 21.36 4.65
N GLU A 277 26.23 20.27 4.08
CA GLU A 277 25.95 19.94 2.69
C GLU A 277 24.63 19.18 2.61
N LEU A 278 23.55 19.86 2.24
CA LEU A 278 22.20 19.29 2.22
C LEU A 278 22.09 18.04 1.33
N SER A 279 22.88 17.90 0.27
CA SER A 279 22.95 16.69 -0.55
C SER A 279 23.54 15.47 0.16
N LYS A 280 24.14 15.65 1.35
CA LYS A 280 24.70 14.58 2.19
C LYS A 280 23.92 14.35 3.48
N ILE A 281 22.98 15.22 3.82
CA ILE A 281 22.35 15.23 5.15
C ILE A 281 21.53 13.96 5.42
N VAL A 282 20.79 13.47 4.43
CA VAL A 282 20.01 12.21 4.53
C VAL A 282 20.95 11.03 4.72
N ARG A 283 22.01 10.95 3.90
CA ARG A 283 23.04 9.92 4.02
C ARG A 283 23.70 9.94 5.41
N LYS A 284 24.08 11.12 5.90
CA LYS A 284 24.66 11.29 7.24
C LYS A 284 23.69 10.81 8.33
N ALA A 285 22.40 11.11 8.21
CA ALA A 285 21.40 10.69 9.19
C ALA A 285 21.24 9.16 9.25
N ILE A 286 21.16 8.51 8.08
CA ILE A 286 21.10 7.05 7.94
C ILE A 286 22.35 6.40 8.53
N GLU A 287 23.54 6.89 8.16
CA GLU A 287 24.83 6.36 8.65
C GLU A 287 24.98 6.55 10.18
N THR A 288 24.59 7.72 10.70
CA THR A 288 24.67 8.02 12.14
C THR A 288 23.75 7.11 12.95
N ARG A 289 22.55 6.80 12.45
CA ARG A 289 21.63 5.86 13.11
C ARG A 289 22.08 4.39 13.02
N GLY A 290 23.10 4.09 12.20
CA GLY A 290 23.63 2.75 11.98
C GLY A 290 22.86 1.94 10.92
N LEU A 291 22.07 2.61 10.09
CA LEU A 291 21.20 1.97 9.10
C LEU A 291 21.96 1.68 7.80
N LYS A 292 21.64 0.55 7.16
CA LYS A 292 22.15 0.17 5.84
C LYS A 292 20.98 -0.01 4.89
N ILE A 293 20.59 1.10 4.24
CA ILE A 293 19.48 1.11 3.29
C ILE A 293 20.06 0.97 1.88
N VAL A 294 19.77 -0.16 1.24
CA VAL A 294 20.10 -0.41 -0.17
C VAL A 294 18.90 0.01 -1.00
N VAL A 295 19.08 0.99 -1.88
CA VAL A 295 18.05 1.39 -2.86
C VAL A 295 18.41 0.74 -4.18
N GLU A 296 17.58 -0.20 -4.61
CA GLU A 296 17.63 -0.71 -5.97
C GLU A 296 16.85 0.27 -6.85
N LYS A 297 17.57 1.03 -7.70
CA LYS A 297 16.99 2.04 -8.58
C LYS A 297 17.46 1.81 -10.02
N PRO A 298 16.56 1.76 -11.00
CA PRO A 298 16.94 1.72 -12.41
C PRO A 298 17.55 3.05 -12.86
N PRO A 299 18.44 3.06 -13.88
CA PRO A 299 19.06 4.29 -14.39
C PRO A 299 18.06 5.09 -15.24
N ILE A 300 17.18 5.84 -14.59
CA ILE A 300 16.12 6.66 -15.21
C ILE A 300 16.12 8.11 -14.70
N PRO A 301 15.59 9.07 -15.48
CA PRO A 301 15.64 10.49 -15.13
C PRO A 301 14.49 10.95 -14.21
N VAL A 302 13.74 10.03 -13.61
CA VAL A 302 12.67 10.32 -12.65
C VAL A 302 12.92 9.60 -11.32
N SER A 303 12.17 10.01 -10.30
CA SER A 303 12.19 9.34 -8.99
C SER A 303 11.65 7.92 -9.11
N TYR A 304 12.19 6.99 -8.32
CA TYR A 304 11.79 5.59 -8.34
C TYR A 304 11.63 5.01 -6.93
N GLY A 305 10.49 4.40 -6.64
CA GLY A 305 10.19 3.72 -5.38
C GLY A 305 8.68 3.52 -5.13
N PRO A 306 8.30 2.74 -4.09
CA PRO A 306 6.90 2.42 -3.78
C PRO A 306 5.99 3.62 -3.53
N ALA A 307 6.53 4.75 -3.09
CA ALA A 307 5.72 5.95 -2.82
C ALA A 307 5.02 6.48 -4.09
N PHE A 308 5.57 6.18 -5.27
CA PHE A 308 4.99 6.54 -6.56
C PHE A 308 4.01 5.46 -7.06
N GLU A 309 4.00 4.26 -6.45
CA GLU A 309 3.06 3.21 -6.77
C GLU A 309 1.62 3.66 -6.45
N GLY A 310 0.75 3.62 -7.46
CA GLY A 310 -0.64 4.08 -7.32
C GLY A 310 -0.91 5.52 -7.77
N GLU A 311 0.11 6.25 -8.25
CA GLU A 311 -0.10 7.49 -9.00
C GLU A 311 -1.08 7.26 -10.17
N ARG A 312 -2.00 8.20 -10.39
CA ARG A 312 -2.96 8.13 -11.51
C ARG A 312 -2.54 9.10 -12.60
N VAL A 313 -2.19 8.60 -13.78
CA VAL A 313 -2.00 9.42 -14.98
C VAL A 313 -3.33 9.60 -15.69
N ARG A 314 -3.96 10.77 -15.51
CA ARG A 314 -5.23 11.10 -16.17
C ARG A 314 -5.05 11.35 -17.67
N LYS A 315 -6.15 11.39 -18.42
CA LYS A 315 -6.11 11.50 -19.90
C LYS A 315 -5.49 12.83 -20.34
N GLU A 316 -5.79 13.90 -19.63
CA GLU A 316 -5.27 15.26 -19.83
C GLU A 316 -3.75 15.36 -19.60
N ASP A 317 -3.21 14.53 -18.72
CA ASP A 317 -1.79 14.52 -18.34
C ASP A 317 -0.97 13.48 -19.13
N THR A 318 -1.64 12.61 -19.88
CA THR A 318 -1.00 11.55 -20.66
C THR A 318 -0.24 12.16 -21.84
N PHE A 319 1.05 11.81 -21.96
CA PHE A 319 1.87 12.08 -23.14
C PHE A 319 1.68 10.99 -24.20
N ILE A 320 1.82 9.73 -23.79
CA ILE A 320 1.62 8.55 -24.66
C ILE A 320 0.95 7.42 -23.88
N GLU A 321 0.12 6.62 -24.54
CA GLU A 321 -0.53 5.42 -24.00
C GLU A 321 -0.35 4.19 -24.90
N PHE A 322 -0.15 3.03 -24.30
CA PHE A 322 0.02 1.72 -24.96
C PHE A 322 -0.98 0.71 -24.40
N GLY A 323 -1.57 -0.13 -25.24
CA GLY A 323 -2.52 -1.14 -24.81
C GLY A 323 -3.93 -0.62 -24.49
N GLY A 324 -4.58 -1.24 -23.51
CA GLY A 324 -6.01 -1.10 -23.26
C GLY A 324 -6.83 -1.50 -24.50
N GLN A 325 -7.97 -0.85 -24.72
CA GLN A 325 -8.78 -1.07 -25.94
C GLN A 325 -8.36 -0.20 -27.14
N LYS A 326 -7.21 0.46 -27.05
CA LYS A 326 -6.85 1.54 -27.99
C LYS A 326 -5.79 1.13 -29.00
N THR A 327 -4.88 0.27 -28.58
CA THR A 327 -3.77 -0.26 -29.38
C THR A 327 -3.46 -1.68 -28.91
N PRO A 328 -2.96 -2.57 -29.77
CA PRO A 328 -2.53 -3.88 -29.32
C PRO A 328 -1.31 -3.76 -28.41
N ALA A 329 -1.33 -4.45 -27.29
CA ALA A 329 -0.19 -4.58 -26.40
C ALA A 329 -0.19 -5.95 -25.70
N PHE A 330 0.98 -6.36 -25.24
CA PHE A 330 1.15 -7.52 -24.36
C PHE A 330 2.47 -7.45 -23.57
N GLU A 331 2.58 -8.25 -22.52
CA GLU A 331 3.81 -8.47 -21.76
C GLU A 331 4.04 -9.96 -21.46
N TRP A 332 5.24 -10.46 -21.77
CA TRP A 332 5.53 -11.88 -21.74
C TRP A 332 6.94 -12.17 -21.22
N VAL A 333 7.04 -12.89 -20.10
CA VAL A 333 8.32 -13.41 -19.58
C VAL A 333 8.58 -14.81 -20.13
N ARG A 334 9.83 -15.09 -20.54
CA ARG A 334 10.27 -16.37 -21.10
C ARG A 334 11.54 -16.84 -20.43
N MET A 335 11.53 -18.07 -19.93
CA MET A 335 12.76 -18.77 -19.57
C MET A 335 13.49 -19.20 -20.84
N MET A 336 14.76 -18.82 -20.95
CA MET A 336 15.64 -19.12 -22.08
C MET A 336 16.91 -19.84 -21.60
N GLU A 337 17.63 -20.47 -22.52
CA GLU A 337 18.97 -20.97 -22.21
C GLU A 337 19.95 -19.81 -22.02
N ALA A 338 20.90 -19.94 -21.10
CA ALA A 338 21.81 -18.84 -20.77
C ALA A 338 22.65 -18.36 -21.97
N SER A 339 22.93 -19.23 -22.95
CA SER A 339 23.64 -18.90 -24.19
C SER A 339 22.81 -18.08 -25.17
N GLU A 340 21.50 -18.06 -25.02
CA GLU A 340 20.56 -17.35 -25.91
C GLU A 340 20.19 -15.96 -25.38
N VAL A 341 20.59 -15.64 -24.14
CA VAL A 341 20.31 -14.36 -23.49
C VAL A 341 21.59 -13.53 -23.38
N GLU A 342 21.56 -12.36 -24.00
CA GLU A 342 22.54 -11.31 -23.78
C GLU A 342 22.15 -10.52 -22.51
N ASP A 343 23.00 -10.59 -21.49
CA ASP A 343 22.69 -10.05 -20.18
C ASP A 343 22.68 -8.50 -20.17
N GLU A 344 21.70 -7.93 -19.46
CA GLU A 344 21.45 -6.49 -19.31
C GLU A 344 21.13 -5.76 -20.62
N LYS A 345 20.72 -6.50 -21.66
CA LYS A 345 20.35 -5.92 -22.94
C LYS A 345 18.92 -5.38 -22.93
N VAL A 346 18.75 -4.18 -23.46
CA VAL A 346 17.46 -3.58 -23.80
C VAL A 346 17.48 -3.23 -25.28
N GLU A 347 16.49 -3.71 -26.04
CA GLU A 347 16.39 -3.46 -27.48
C GLU A 347 14.97 -3.04 -27.86
N ILE A 348 14.85 -2.00 -28.69
CA ILE A 348 13.57 -1.55 -29.25
C ILE A 348 13.52 -1.94 -30.72
N ILE A 349 12.54 -2.75 -31.08
CA ILE A 349 12.38 -3.34 -32.41
C ILE A 349 11.15 -2.73 -33.08
N GLY A 350 11.40 -2.01 -34.18
CA GLY A 350 10.36 -1.43 -35.00
C GLY A 350 10.84 -0.18 -35.74
N THR A 351 10.03 0.25 -36.69
CA THR A 351 10.36 1.35 -37.60
C THR A 351 10.10 2.73 -36.97
N ASP A 352 11.09 3.62 -37.11
CA ASP A 352 11.05 5.04 -36.72
C ASP A 352 10.49 5.30 -35.30
N TRP A 353 10.84 4.42 -34.36
CA TRP A 353 10.24 4.43 -33.03
C TRP A 353 10.54 5.73 -32.26
N CYS A 354 11.72 6.34 -32.45
CA CYS A 354 12.11 7.59 -31.79
C CYS A 354 11.16 8.74 -32.16
N SER A 355 10.92 8.93 -33.46
CA SER A 355 10.03 9.97 -33.99
C SER A 355 8.59 9.74 -33.53
N ARG A 356 8.12 8.49 -33.60
CA ARG A 356 6.77 8.10 -33.15
C ARG A 356 6.59 8.33 -31.65
N TYR A 357 7.59 8.00 -30.84
CA TYR A 357 7.57 8.28 -29.42
C TYR A 357 7.49 9.79 -29.16
N GLU A 358 8.31 10.60 -29.84
CA GLU A 358 8.34 12.06 -29.66
C GLU A 358 7.01 12.75 -29.98
N GLN A 359 6.25 12.20 -30.95
CA GLN A 359 4.90 12.69 -31.28
C GLN A 359 3.88 12.47 -30.16
N GLY A 360 4.14 11.51 -29.25
CA GLY A 360 3.19 11.11 -28.21
C GLY A 360 1.92 10.46 -28.77
N GLY A 361 0.84 10.48 -27.99
CA GLY A 361 -0.45 9.93 -28.39
C GLY A 361 -0.60 8.45 -28.06
N ARG A 362 -0.64 7.59 -29.08
CA ARG A 362 -0.91 6.14 -28.92
C ARG A 362 0.07 5.32 -29.74
N MET A 363 0.52 4.21 -29.19
CA MET A 363 1.47 3.33 -29.86
C MET A 363 1.25 1.87 -29.42
N PRO A 364 1.35 0.88 -30.32
CA PRO A 364 1.34 -0.52 -29.93
C PRO A 364 2.63 -0.88 -29.20
N LEU A 365 2.58 -1.87 -28.30
CA LEU A 365 3.75 -2.27 -27.52
C LEU A 365 3.70 -3.76 -27.14
N GLY A 366 4.69 -4.52 -27.61
CA GLY A 366 4.98 -5.86 -27.11
C GLY A 366 6.20 -5.84 -26.19
N ILE A 367 6.04 -6.25 -24.94
CA ILE A 367 7.13 -6.35 -23.96
C ILE A 367 7.50 -7.83 -23.85
N ILE A 368 8.71 -8.20 -24.25
CA ILE A 368 9.24 -9.55 -24.04
C ILE A 368 10.43 -9.46 -23.09
N VAL A 369 10.40 -10.26 -22.03
CA VAL A 369 11.47 -10.34 -21.02
C VAL A 369 12.04 -11.75 -21.05
N ASN A 370 13.23 -11.91 -21.63
CA ASN A 370 13.97 -13.15 -21.64
C ASN A 370 14.81 -13.24 -20.36
N VAL A 371 14.65 -14.32 -19.60
CA VAL A 371 15.40 -14.56 -18.38
C VAL A 371 16.09 -15.91 -18.44
N ALA A 372 17.31 -15.98 -17.91
CA ALA A 372 18.03 -17.22 -17.74
C ALA A 372 18.69 -17.26 -16.36
N GLY A 373 18.70 -18.43 -15.74
CA GLY A 373 19.41 -18.63 -14.49
C GLY A 373 19.38 -20.08 -14.04
N LYS A 374 20.38 -20.51 -13.27
CA LYS A 374 20.52 -21.92 -12.86
C LYS A 374 19.34 -22.44 -12.03
N LYS A 375 18.69 -21.54 -11.28
CA LYS A 375 17.51 -21.85 -10.46
C LYS A 375 16.20 -21.40 -11.10
N MET A 376 16.26 -20.78 -12.28
CA MET A 376 15.06 -20.37 -13.00
C MET A 376 14.27 -21.61 -13.45
N GLN A 377 12.95 -21.53 -13.37
CA GLN A 377 12.05 -22.58 -13.80
C GLN A 377 10.90 -21.94 -14.58
N LYS A 378 10.26 -22.70 -15.48
CA LYS A 378 9.08 -22.20 -16.22
C LYS A 378 7.96 -21.73 -15.30
N ASP A 379 7.84 -22.33 -14.12
CA ASP A 379 6.82 -22.00 -13.14
C ASP A 379 7.07 -20.62 -12.47
N PHE A 380 8.26 -20.03 -12.64
CA PHE A 380 8.60 -18.70 -12.15
C PHE A 380 8.33 -17.59 -13.17
N GLU A 381 8.10 -17.91 -14.44
CA GLU A 381 7.75 -16.93 -15.48
C GLU A 381 6.56 -16.02 -15.08
N PRO A 382 5.39 -16.56 -14.67
CA PRO A 382 4.25 -15.71 -14.28
C PRO A 382 4.53 -14.86 -13.03
N VAL A 383 5.37 -15.32 -12.10
CA VAL A 383 5.76 -14.57 -10.90
C VAL A 383 6.54 -13.31 -11.29
N ILE A 384 7.51 -13.45 -12.19
CA ILE A 384 8.29 -12.32 -12.72
C ILE A 384 7.40 -11.42 -13.59
N GLU A 385 6.57 -12.01 -14.46
CA GLU A 385 5.69 -11.28 -15.38
C GLU A 385 4.76 -10.34 -14.62
N ARG A 386 4.24 -10.79 -13.49
CA ARG A 386 3.37 -9.95 -12.66
C ARG A 386 4.09 -8.76 -12.02
N GLN A 387 5.40 -8.86 -11.76
CA GLN A 387 6.16 -7.76 -11.18
C GLN A 387 6.44 -6.63 -12.18
N ILE A 388 6.29 -6.85 -13.49
CA ILE A 388 6.33 -5.77 -14.50
C ILE A 388 5.38 -4.63 -14.11
N HIS A 389 4.23 -4.98 -13.53
CA HIS A 389 3.30 -3.99 -13.00
C HIS A 389 3.86 -3.12 -11.89
N THR A 390 4.47 -3.72 -10.88
CA THR A 390 5.09 -2.96 -9.79
C THR A 390 6.28 -2.17 -10.30
N PHE A 391 7.13 -2.76 -11.15
CA PHE A 391 8.33 -2.11 -11.68
C PHE A 391 7.99 -0.82 -12.44
N ILE A 392 6.96 -0.83 -13.28
CA ILE A 392 6.56 0.37 -14.03
C ILE A 392 5.90 1.41 -13.11
N ASN A 393 5.05 0.99 -12.16
CA ASN A 393 4.33 1.92 -11.29
C ASN A 393 5.20 2.53 -10.17
N GLU A 394 6.35 1.95 -9.83
CA GLU A 394 7.30 2.56 -8.89
C GLU A 394 8.04 3.78 -9.51
N ALA A 395 7.92 4.04 -10.82
CA ALA A 395 8.53 5.22 -11.46
C ALA A 395 7.56 6.42 -11.50
N GLU A 396 7.99 7.58 -10.97
CA GLU A 396 7.19 8.82 -10.92
C GLU A 396 6.64 9.19 -12.31
N GLY A 397 5.32 9.38 -12.41
CA GLY A 397 4.64 9.77 -13.65
C GLY A 397 4.50 8.69 -14.72
N LEU A 398 4.81 7.43 -14.42
CA LEU A 398 4.45 6.24 -15.21
C LEU A 398 3.28 5.52 -14.53
N TRP A 399 2.45 4.86 -15.33
CA TRP A 399 1.31 4.11 -14.83
C TRP A 399 1.08 2.86 -15.66
N HIS A 400 0.88 1.72 -14.99
CA HIS A 400 0.56 0.45 -15.63
C HIS A 400 -0.62 -0.23 -14.93
N ILE A 401 -1.54 -0.81 -15.70
CA ILE A 401 -2.58 -1.72 -15.19
C ILE A 401 -2.79 -2.87 -16.17
N GLY A 402 -3.37 -3.96 -15.67
CA GLY A 402 -3.59 -5.17 -16.43
C GLY A 402 -2.42 -6.14 -16.27
N GLN A 403 -2.32 -7.05 -17.23
CA GLN A 403 -1.34 -8.13 -17.30
C GLN A 403 -1.39 -8.78 -18.68
N ARG A 404 -0.45 -9.67 -19.00
CA ARG A 404 -0.50 -10.53 -20.19
C ARG A 404 -0.80 -9.69 -21.44
N ASP A 405 -1.87 -9.98 -22.18
CA ASP A 405 -2.28 -9.32 -23.42
C ASP A 405 -3.39 -8.27 -23.24
N ILE A 406 -3.69 -7.89 -22.01
CA ILE A 406 -4.68 -6.86 -21.65
C ILE A 406 -4.06 -5.72 -20.83
N ASN A 407 -2.74 -5.56 -20.93
CA ASN A 407 -2.02 -4.49 -20.26
C ASN A 407 -2.36 -3.12 -20.84
N TRP A 408 -2.18 -2.08 -20.02
CA TRP A 408 -2.38 -0.69 -20.37
C TRP A 408 -1.37 0.18 -19.63
N ILE A 409 -0.50 0.85 -20.39
CA ILE A 409 0.57 1.70 -19.88
C ILE A 409 0.32 3.15 -20.30
N ARG A 410 0.60 4.09 -19.40
CA ARG A 410 0.62 5.54 -19.67
C ARG A 410 1.91 6.15 -19.16
N ILE A 411 2.44 7.12 -19.92
CA ILE A 411 3.54 7.99 -19.49
C ILE A 411 2.99 9.42 -19.45
N SER A 412 3.22 10.13 -18.36
CA SER A 412 2.75 11.52 -18.19
C SER A 412 3.61 12.51 -18.97
N LYS A 413 3.05 13.70 -19.24
CA LYS A 413 3.76 14.85 -19.80
C LYS A 413 4.94 15.30 -18.91
N LYS A 414 4.77 15.24 -17.57
CA LYS A 414 5.82 15.57 -16.59
C LYS A 414 7.01 14.60 -16.71
N ALA A 415 6.73 13.29 -16.78
CA ALA A 415 7.76 12.27 -16.96
C ALA A 415 8.51 12.42 -18.29
N LYS A 416 7.81 12.74 -19.39
CA LYS A 416 8.44 13.06 -20.68
C LYS A 416 9.34 14.30 -20.60
N GLN A 417 8.87 15.37 -19.96
CA GLN A 417 9.68 16.59 -19.76
C GLN A 417 10.93 16.33 -18.92
N ALA A 418 10.86 15.41 -17.95
CA ALA A 418 12.03 14.98 -17.18
C ALA A 418 13.02 14.14 -18.00
N GLY A 419 12.63 13.62 -19.18
CA GLY A 419 13.50 12.90 -20.09
C GLY A 419 13.19 11.42 -20.26
N ILE A 420 12.05 10.92 -19.73
CA ILE A 420 11.65 9.53 -19.96
C ILE A 420 11.53 9.24 -21.45
N SER A 421 11.98 8.05 -21.83
CA SER A 421 11.99 7.51 -23.19
C SER A 421 11.46 6.08 -23.16
N LEU A 422 11.22 5.51 -24.34
CA LEU A 422 10.84 4.09 -24.44
C LEU A 422 11.98 3.16 -23.97
N GLU A 423 13.24 3.56 -24.13
CA GLU A 423 14.40 2.80 -23.64
C GLU A 423 14.40 2.71 -22.11
N HIS A 424 14.05 3.81 -21.42
CA HIS A 424 13.91 3.81 -19.97
C HIS A 424 12.84 2.82 -19.47
N LEU A 425 11.77 2.58 -20.23
CA LEU A 425 10.78 1.55 -19.90
C LEU A 425 11.42 0.16 -19.87
N GLY A 426 12.25 -0.16 -20.87
CA GLY A 426 13.00 -1.41 -20.91
C GLY A 426 14.06 -1.52 -19.81
N LEU A 427 14.76 -0.41 -19.51
CA LEU A 427 15.75 -0.33 -18.43
C LEU A 427 15.13 -0.55 -17.04
N ILE A 428 13.93 -0.04 -16.78
CA ILE A 428 13.17 -0.32 -15.56
C ILE A 428 12.94 -1.82 -15.42
N ILE A 429 12.36 -2.44 -16.44
CA ILE A 429 12.00 -3.87 -16.40
C ILE A 429 13.25 -4.73 -16.24
N MET A 430 14.30 -4.45 -17.02
CA MET A 430 15.58 -5.18 -16.97
C MET A 430 16.22 -5.09 -15.59
N SER A 431 16.44 -3.86 -15.11
CA SER A 431 17.18 -3.62 -13.85
C SER A 431 16.44 -4.24 -12.67
N MET A 432 15.12 -4.06 -12.61
CA MET A 432 14.33 -4.51 -11.48
C MET A 432 14.07 -6.01 -11.50
N THR A 433 13.94 -6.63 -12.68
CA THR A 433 13.89 -8.09 -12.79
C THR A 433 15.18 -8.69 -12.24
N LYS A 434 16.33 -8.17 -12.65
CA LYS A 434 17.63 -8.68 -12.20
C LYS A 434 17.86 -8.42 -10.71
N ALA A 435 17.47 -7.26 -10.20
CA ALA A 435 17.67 -6.89 -8.80
C ALA A 435 16.78 -7.73 -7.86
N ARG A 436 15.47 -7.77 -8.12
CA ARG A 436 14.48 -8.46 -7.29
C ARG A 436 14.60 -9.98 -7.33
N PHE A 437 14.94 -10.53 -8.49
CA PHE A 437 15.02 -11.97 -8.70
C PHE A 437 16.46 -12.48 -8.78
N ARG A 438 17.45 -11.75 -8.22
CA ARG A 438 18.87 -12.12 -8.24
C ARG A 438 19.21 -13.51 -7.72
N SER A 439 18.34 -14.10 -6.90
CA SER A 439 18.51 -15.44 -6.36
C SER A 439 18.21 -16.53 -7.39
N ILE A 440 17.45 -16.23 -8.45
CA ILE A 440 16.97 -17.18 -9.47
C ILE A 440 17.30 -16.78 -10.91
N VAL A 441 17.47 -15.48 -11.20
CA VAL A 441 17.76 -14.92 -12.51
C VAL A 441 19.21 -14.45 -12.56
N ASP A 442 19.99 -15.03 -13.45
CA ASP A 442 21.40 -14.69 -13.70
C ASP A 442 21.55 -13.69 -14.86
N ARG A 443 20.71 -13.80 -15.90
CA ARG A 443 20.72 -12.95 -17.10
C ARG A 443 19.33 -12.46 -17.47
N VAL A 444 19.25 -11.20 -17.92
CA VAL A 444 17.99 -10.57 -18.38
C VAL A 444 18.21 -9.84 -19.71
N GLU A 445 17.33 -10.08 -20.67
CA GLU A 445 17.20 -9.29 -21.90
C GLU A 445 15.75 -8.81 -22.04
N VAL A 446 15.55 -7.54 -22.37
CA VAL A 446 14.22 -6.95 -22.60
C VAL A 446 14.11 -6.46 -24.04
N LEU A 447 13.09 -6.93 -24.75
CA LEU A 447 12.78 -6.57 -26.14
C LEU A 447 11.44 -5.83 -26.19
N LEU A 448 11.43 -4.64 -26.77
CA LEU A 448 10.25 -3.80 -26.92
C LEU A 448 9.86 -3.71 -28.39
N TYR A 449 8.77 -4.38 -28.78
CA TYR A 449 8.23 -4.35 -30.14
C TYR A 449 7.22 -3.24 -30.30
N VAL A 450 7.34 -2.45 -31.35
CA VAL A 450 6.48 -1.28 -31.56
C VAL A 450 5.82 -1.19 -32.92
N ASP A 451 6.09 -2.13 -33.82
CA ASP A 451 5.36 -2.24 -35.08
C ASP A 451 4.11 -3.10 -34.88
N GLU A 452 2.95 -2.56 -35.27
CA GLU A 452 1.65 -3.16 -34.94
C GLU A 452 1.52 -4.61 -35.41
N LYS A 453 2.04 -4.90 -36.61
CA LYS A 453 2.05 -6.24 -37.19
C LYS A 453 2.81 -7.23 -36.30
N ASP A 454 4.03 -6.88 -35.90
CA ASP A 454 4.87 -7.74 -35.08
C ASP A 454 4.26 -7.96 -33.69
N VAL A 455 3.70 -6.88 -33.11
CA VAL A 455 2.99 -6.95 -31.83
C VAL A 455 1.79 -7.90 -31.91
N LEU A 456 1.00 -7.86 -32.99
CA LEU A 456 -0.14 -8.75 -33.18
C LEU A 456 0.29 -10.21 -33.34
N GLU A 457 1.32 -10.48 -34.14
CA GLU A 457 1.84 -11.84 -34.37
C GLU A 457 2.39 -12.45 -33.08
N LEU A 458 3.26 -11.73 -32.37
CA LEU A 458 3.87 -12.19 -31.12
C LEU A 458 2.83 -12.34 -30.00
N ARG A 459 1.81 -11.47 -29.95
CA ARG A 459 0.72 -11.60 -28.97
C ARG A 459 -0.04 -12.91 -29.13
N GLU A 460 -0.25 -13.40 -30.35
CA GLU A 460 -0.88 -14.71 -30.58
C GLU A 460 0.01 -15.87 -30.11
N GLU A 461 1.34 -15.73 -30.16
CA GLU A 461 2.27 -16.69 -29.57
C GLU A 461 2.21 -16.67 -28.04
N ALA A 462 2.26 -15.48 -27.45
CA ALA A 462 2.14 -15.28 -26.00
C ALA A 462 0.82 -15.88 -25.47
N ARG A 463 -0.30 -15.67 -26.19
CA ARG A 463 -1.61 -16.27 -25.88
C ARG A 463 -1.58 -17.79 -25.81
N LYS A 464 -0.80 -18.46 -26.66
CA LYS A 464 -0.66 -19.93 -26.60
C LYS A 464 0.04 -20.36 -25.32
N GLU A 465 1.08 -19.64 -24.89
CA GLU A 465 1.76 -19.92 -23.63
C GLU A 465 0.88 -19.60 -22.42
N TYR A 466 0.14 -18.48 -22.42
CA TYR A 466 -0.83 -18.19 -21.35
C TYR A 466 -1.87 -19.30 -21.20
N ARG A 467 -2.39 -19.84 -22.31
CA ARG A 467 -3.31 -21.00 -22.27
C ARG A 467 -2.65 -22.24 -21.67
N LYS A 468 -1.38 -22.52 -21.98
CA LYS A 468 -0.64 -23.64 -21.37
C LYS A 468 -0.46 -23.46 -19.87
N ARG A 469 -0.15 -22.23 -19.41
CA ARG A 469 -0.05 -21.90 -17.99
C ARG A 469 -1.38 -22.14 -17.28
N ASP A 470 -2.48 -21.67 -17.86
CA ASP A 470 -3.83 -21.84 -17.31
C ASP A 470 -4.25 -23.33 -17.24
N LEU A 471 -3.89 -24.15 -18.24
CA LEU A 471 -4.20 -25.59 -18.28
C LEU A 471 -3.49 -26.41 -17.21
N ARG A 472 -2.31 -26.00 -16.72
CA ARG A 472 -1.57 -26.73 -15.67
C ARG A 472 -2.31 -26.73 -14.33
N LEU A 473 -3.20 -25.78 -14.09
CA LEU A 473 -4.03 -25.72 -12.88
C LEU A 473 -5.28 -26.57 -12.95
N ALA A 474 -5.75 -26.92 -14.15
CA ALA A 474 -7.04 -27.57 -14.34
C ALA A 474 -7.16 -28.96 -13.68
N SER A 475 -6.05 -29.55 -13.25
CA SER A 475 -6.03 -30.82 -12.51
C SER A 475 -6.09 -30.68 -10.98
N LEU A 476 -5.84 -29.50 -10.42
CA LEU A 476 -5.85 -29.28 -8.97
C LEU A 476 -7.24 -28.79 -8.51
N VAL A 477 -7.77 -29.38 -7.43
CA VAL A 477 -9.03 -28.95 -6.80
C VAL A 477 -8.80 -28.47 -5.37
N ASP A 478 -9.70 -27.62 -4.86
CA ASP A 478 -9.55 -26.99 -3.54
C ASP A 478 -9.56 -28.01 -2.39
N GLU A 479 -10.21 -29.16 -2.60
CA GLU A 479 -10.23 -30.29 -1.66
C GLU A 479 -8.88 -31.02 -1.54
N GLU A 480 -8.06 -31.05 -2.59
CA GLU A 480 -6.83 -31.85 -2.65
C GLU A 480 -5.60 -31.13 -2.06
N VAL A 481 -5.71 -29.82 -1.82
CA VAL A 481 -4.63 -29.03 -1.21
C VAL A 481 -4.85 -28.84 0.29
N GLU A 482 -3.76 -28.92 1.05
CA GLU A 482 -3.75 -28.70 2.51
C GLU A 482 -3.77 -27.20 2.86
N GLU A 483 -3.22 -26.37 1.99
CA GLU A 483 -3.08 -24.93 2.18
C GLU A 483 -3.53 -24.13 0.95
N PHE A 484 -4.06 -22.94 1.22
CA PHE A 484 -4.25 -21.90 0.23
C PHE A 484 -3.09 -20.92 0.30
N TYR A 485 -3.10 -19.90 -0.55
CA TYR A 485 -2.12 -18.82 -0.48
C TYR A 485 -2.80 -17.47 -0.45
N SER A 486 -2.23 -16.53 0.29
CA SER A 486 -2.64 -15.13 0.24
C SER A 486 -1.88 -14.36 -0.84
N CYS A 487 -2.38 -13.17 -1.17
CA CYS A 487 -1.63 -12.15 -1.87
C CYS A 487 -1.95 -10.78 -1.27
N LEU A 488 -0.93 -10.11 -0.74
CA LEU A 488 -1.00 -8.79 -0.11
C LEU A 488 -0.44 -7.67 -1.00
N LEU A 489 -0.04 -7.97 -2.24
CA LEU A 489 0.62 -7.00 -3.13
C LEU A 489 -0.21 -5.73 -3.35
N CYS A 490 -1.54 -5.86 -3.42
CA CYS A 490 -2.42 -4.72 -3.65
C CYS A 490 -2.70 -3.88 -2.39
N GLN A 491 -2.13 -4.23 -1.22
CA GLN A 491 -2.25 -3.40 -0.02
C GLN A 491 -1.52 -2.04 -0.14
N SER A 492 -0.67 -1.87 -1.17
CA SER A 492 -0.08 -0.57 -1.51
C SER A 492 -1.14 0.52 -1.78
N PHE A 493 -2.31 0.14 -2.31
CA PHE A 493 -3.43 1.06 -2.59
C PHE A 493 -4.80 0.61 -2.06
N ALA A 494 -4.90 -0.60 -1.51
CA ALA A 494 -6.11 -1.12 -0.84
C ALA A 494 -5.71 -1.79 0.49
N PRO A 495 -5.39 -1.01 1.55
CA PRO A 495 -4.71 -1.52 2.75
C PRO A 495 -5.43 -2.66 3.49
N LYS A 496 -6.77 -2.67 3.43
CA LYS A 496 -7.63 -3.66 4.09
C LYS A 496 -7.86 -4.92 3.24
N HIS A 497 -7.43 -4.91 1.98
CA HIS A 497 -7.65 -6.02 1.07
C HIS A 497 -6.69 -7.19 1.34
N VAL A 498 -7.24 -8.40 1.35
CA VAL A 498 -6.47 -9.66 1.38
C VAL A 498 -7.07 -10.56 0.31
N CYS A 499 -6.29 -10.90 -0.71
CA CYS A 499 -6.72 -11.88 -1.71
C CYS A 499 -6.35 -13.28 -1.20
N VAL A 500 -7.31 -14.20 -1.15
CA VAL A 500 -7.06 -15.62 -0.86
C VAL A 500 -7.20 -16.39 -2.17
N ILE A 501 -6.14 -17.07 -2.57
CA ILE A 501 -6.00 -17.75 -3.84
C ILE A 501 -6.06 -19.26 -3.59
N THR A 502 -6.98 -19.92 -4.27
CA THR A 502 -7.15 -21.38 -4.25
C THR A 502 -6.90 -21.95 -5.64
N PRO A 503 -6.67 -23.27 -5.78
CA PRO A 503 -6.59 -23.90 -7.10
C PRO A 503 -7.75 -23.54 -8.04
N GLU A 504 -8.96 -23.46 -7.50
CA GLU A 504 -10.18 -23.20 -8.28
C GLU A 504 -10.68 -21.75 -8.15
N ARG A 505 -9.99 -20.88 -7.42
CA ARG A 505 -10.27 -19.45 -7.30
C ARG A 505 -8.97 -18.64 -7.46
N PRO A 506 -8.58 -18.30 -8.70
CA PRO A 506 -7.40 -17.48 -8.94
C PRO A 506 -7.57 -16.07 -8.36
N GLY A 507 -6.44 -15.36 -8.20
CA GLY A 507 -6.46 -13.96 -7.80
C GLY A 507 -7.31 -13.13 -8.76
N LEU A 508 -8.07 -12.17 -8.22
CA LEU A 508 -9.02 -11.37 -9.01
C LEU A 508 -8.37 -10.59 -10.16
N CYS A 509 -7.06 -10.32 -10.09
CA CYS A 509 -6.31 -9.71 -11.17
C CYS A 509 -6.25 -10.60 -12.42
N GLY A 510 -6.32 -11.93 -12.26
CA GLY A 510 -6.15 -12.95 -13.30
C GLY A 510 -4.70 -13.38 -13.57
N ALA A 511 -3.70 -12.70 -12.99
CA ALA A 511 -2.27 -13.02 -13.18
C ALA A 511 -1.73 -14.05 -12.20
N PHE A 512 -2.31 -14.10 -10.99
CA PHE A 512 -1.83 -14.97 -9.93
C PHE A 512 -2.78 -16.14 -9.75
N THR A 513 -2.24 -17.32 -9.94
CA THR A 513 -2.88 -18.59 -9.65
C THR A 513 -2.31 -19.19 -8.36
N TRP A 514 -2.87 -20.29 -7.87
CA TRP A 514 -2.37 -20.94 -6.65
C TRP A 514 -0.91 -21.39 -6.79
N LEU A 515 -0.52 -21.91 -7.96
CA LEU A 515 0.86 -22.30 -8.25
C LEU A 515 1.79 -21.09 -8.28
N ASP A 516 1.34 -19.96 -8.85
CA ASP A 516 2.15 -18.74 -8.89
C ASP A 516 2.37 -18.17 -7.49
N ALA A 517 1.34 -18.20 -6.63
CA ALA A 517 1.45 -17.73 -5.25
C ALA A 517 2.39 -18.61 -4.42
N LYS A 518 2.35 -19.93 -4.64
CA LYS A 518 3.31 -20.87 -4.07
C LYS A 518 4.73 -20.59 -4.54
N ALA A 519 4.94 -20.45 -5.85
CA ALA A 519 6.25 -20.13 -6.41
C ALA A 519 6.79 -18.78 -5.90
N ALA A 520 5.94 -17.77 -5.75
CA ALA A 520 6.33 -16.48 -5.19
C ALA A 520 6.80 -16.59 -3.74
N TYR A 521 6.14 -17.41 -2.91
CA TYR A 521 6.57 -17.69 -1.55
C TYR A 521 7.92 -18.45 -1.50
N GLU A 522 8.13 -19.41 -2.42
CA GLU A 522 9.41 -20.13 -2.53
C GLU A 522 10.58 -19.22 -2.91
N ILE A 523 10.32 -18.20 -3.74
CA ILE A 523 11.31 -17.19 -4.14
C ILE A 523 11.58 -16.21 -3.01
N GLU A 524 10.52 -15.67 -2.39
CA GLU A 524 10.61 -14.66 -1.34
C GLU A 524 9.65 -14.99 -0.17
N PRO A 525 10.12 -15.75 0.84
CA PRO A 525 9.29 -16.16 1.98
C PRO A 525 8.76 -15.00 2.84
N THR A 526 9.40 -13.83 2.77
CA THR A 526 8.94 -12.59 3.44
C THR A 526 8.06 -11.72 2.56
N GLY A 527 7.72 -12.17 1.35
CA GLY A 527 6.94 -11.43 0.36
C GLY A 527 5.44 -11.39 0.67
N GLY A 528 4.68 -10.76 -0.23
CA GLY A 528 3.23 -10.61 -0.07
C GLY A 528 2.41 -11.90 -0.26
N ASN A 529 3.03 -12.99 -0.70
CA ASN A 529 2.38 -14.28 -0.87
C ASN A 529 2.76 -15.21 0.28
N GLN A 530 1.78 -15.65 1.06
CA GLN A 530 2.01 -16.45 2.25
C GLN A 530 1.08 -17.67 2.27
N PRO A 531 1.53 -18.82 2.78
CA PRO A 531 0.67 -19.98 2.96
C PRO A 531 -0.43 -19.66 3.99
N VAL A 532 -1.67 -20.05 3.66
CA VAL A 532 -2.85 -19.91 4.50
C VAL A 532 -3.37 -21.31 4.81
N GLN A 533 -3.17 -21.73 6.06
CA GLN A 533 -3.69 -23.01 6.53
C GLN A 533 -5.22 -22.97 6.53
N LYS A 534 -5.86 -24.02 5.99
CA LYS A 534 -7.32 -24.09 5.88
C LYS A 534 -7.99 -24.11 7.27
N GLY A 535 -7.40 -24.78 8.26
CA GLY A 535 -8.04 -24.97 9.56
C GLY A 535 -9.33 -25.80 9.44
N GLU A 536 -10.33 -25.51 10.26
CA GLU A 536 -11.62 -26.21 10.25
C GLU A 536 -12.51 -25.68 9.11
N LEU A 537 -13.14 -26.60 8.37
CA LEU A 537 -14.16 -26.26 7.39
C LEU A 537 -15.48 -25.96 8.11
N ILE A 538 -15.79 -24.67 8.26
CA ILE A 538 -17.00 -24.16 8.95
C ILE A 538 -18.23 -24.33 8.06
N ASP A 539 -18.10 -24.00 6.77
CA ASP A 539 -19.19 -24.11 5.80
C ASP A 539 -18.68 -24.68 4.46
N PRO A 540 -19.07 -25.92 4.09
CA PRO A 540 -18.65 -26.55 2.84
C PRO A 540 -19.36 -25.98 1.59
N VAL A 541 -20.51 -25.32 1.76
CA VAL A 541 -21.30 -24.72 0.66
C VAL A 541 -20.70 -23.37 0.28
N TYR A 542 -20.44 -22.52 1.27
CA TYR A 542 -19.87 -21.19 1.08
C TYR A 542 -18.34 -21.17 1.07
N GLY A 543 -17.69 -22.27 1.45
CA GLY A 543 -16.24 -22.38 1.50
C GLY A 543 -15.65 -21.52 2.61
N ARG A 544 -16.23 -21.60 3.81
CA ARG A 544 -15.76 -20.87 4.99
C ARG A 544 -14.83 -21.72 5.82
N TYR A 545 -13.65 -21.19 6.12
CA TYR A 545 -12.55 -21.91 6.75
C TYR A 545 -12.01 -21.10 7.92
N SER A 546 -11.86 -21.71 9.10
CA SER A 546 -11.43 -20.97 10.30
C SER A 546 -10.03 -20.37 10.15
N GLY A 547 -9.10 -21.11 9.53
CA GLY A 547 -7.74 -20.61 9.30
C GLY A 547 -7.68 -19.48 8.28
N VAL A 548 -8.62 -19.46 7.33
CA VAL A 548 -8.78 -18.33 6.39
C VAL A 548 -9.33 -17.10 7.11
N ASP A 549 -10.36 -17.26 7.95
CA ASP A 549 -10.93 -16.18 8.76
C ASP A 549 -9.87 -15.55 9.67
N GLU A 550 -9.10 -16.36 10.40
CA GLU A 550 -7.99 -15.90 11.25
C GLU A 550 -6.93 -15.13 10.46
N TYR A 551 -6.53 -15.66 9.30
CA TYR A 551 -5.53 -15.03 8.46
C TYR A 551 -6.01 -13.68 7.93
N VAL A 552 -7.23 -13.62 7.39
CA VAL A 552 -7.81 -12.40 6.81
C VAL A 552 -8.03 -11.35 7.89
N LYS A 553 -8.53 -11.71 9.07
CA LYS A 553 -8.70 -10.79 10.20
C LYS A 553 -7.37 -10.17 10.62
N LYS A 554 -6.32 -10.97 10.71
CA LYS A 554 -4.98 -10.48 11.07
C LYS A 554 -4.41 -9.52 10.02
N HIS A 555 -4.51 -9.85 8.73
CA HIS A 555 -3.82 -9.11 7.67
C HIS A 555 -4.65 -7.99 7.03
N SER A 556 -5.93 -7.85 7.39
CA SER A 556 -6.78 -6.71 7.03
C SER A 556 -6.81 -5.60 8.09
N GLY A 557 -6.03 -5.75 9.17
CA GLY A 557 -6.07 -4.83 10.32
C GLY A 557 -7.27 -5.03 11.24
N GLY A 558 -7.95 -6.18 11.16
CA GLY A 558 -9.15 -6.51 11.93
C GLY A 558 -10.47 -6.09 11.27
N GLU A 559 -10.42 -5.45 10.11
CA GLU A 559 -11.57 -4.88 9.41
C GLU A 559 -12.43 -5.94 8.74
N ILE A 560 -11.80 -7.01 8.25
CA ILE A 560 -12.49 -8.13 7.62
C ILE A 560 -12.37 -9.33 8.55
N GLU A 561 -13.45 -9.69 9.22
CA GLU A 561 -13.42 -10.79 10.19
C GLU A 561 -13.50 -12.16 9.54
N THR A 562 -14.28 -12.30 8.47
CA THR A 562 -14.56 -13.59 7.83
C THR A 562 -14.77 -13.41 6.33
N ILE A 563 -14.49 -14.45 5.55
CA ILE A 563 -14.83 -14.47 4.12
C ILE A 563 -15.42 -15.82 3.69
N ASN A 564 -16.36 -15.76 2.76
CA ASN A 564 -16.89 -16.92 2.06
C ASN A 564 -16.25 -17.01 0.66
N LEU A 565 -15.52 -18.09 0.40
CA LEU A 565 -14.79 -18.28 -0.85
C LEU A 565 -15.71 -18.62 -2.04
N TYR A 566 -16.95 -19.02 -1.82
CA TYR A 566 -17.86 -19.45 -2.89
C TYR A 566 -19.23 -18.76 -2.87
N SER A 567 -19.37 -17.64 -2.16
CA SER A 567 -20.59 -16.81 -2.16
C SER A 567 -20.29 -15.34 -2.41
N ILE A 568 -21.19 -14.66 -3.12
CA ILE A 568 -21.21 -13.20 -3.30
C ILE A 568 -22.14 -12.49 -2.31
N MET A 569 -23.11 -13.21 -1.74
CA MET A 569 -24.19 -12.63 -0.93
C MET A 569 -23.81 -12.46 0.53
N GLU A 570 -22.98 -13.35 1.07
CA GLU A 570 -22.59 -13.32 2.47
C GLU A 570 -21.06 -13.26 2.57
N ASN A 571 -20.55 -12.23 3.25
CA ASN A 571 -19.12 -12.01 3.50
C ASN A 571 -18.22 -12.31 2.28
N PRO A 572 -18.48 -11.70 1.11
CA PRO A 572 -17.64 -11.94 -0.06
C PRO A 572 -16.20 -11.50 0.21
N MET A 573 -15.25 -12.11 -0.51
CA MET A 573 -13.88 -11.59 -0.53
C MET A 573 -13.88 -10.15 -1.07
N THR A 574 -13.12 -9.28 -0.42
CA THR A 574 -13.00 -7.88 -0.83
C THR A 574 -12.30 -7.73 -2.18
N SER A 575 -12.42 -6.57 -2.81
CA SER A 575 -11.75 -6.27 -4.08
C SER A 575 -10.81 -5.07 -3.94
N CYS A 576 -9.61 -5.15 -4.53
CA CYS A 576 -8.68 -4.01 -4.51
C CYS A 576 -9.00 -2.98 -5.61
N GLY A 577 -8.98 -3.40 -6.89
CA GLY A 577 -9.22 -2.50 -8.02
C GLY A 577 -8.66 -3.00 -9.36
N CYS A 578 -7.82 -4.03 -9.35
CA CYS A 578 -7.18 -4.59 -10.54
C CYS A 578 -7.95 -5.74 -11.21
N PHE A 579 -9.18 -6.02 -10.79
CA PHE A 579 -10.00 -7.11 -11.32
C PHE A 579 -10.23 -7.03 -12.84
N GLU A 580 -10.23 -8.17 -13.53
CA GLU A 580 -10.55 -8.22 -14.97
C GLU A 580 -12.05 -8.01 -15.22
N CYS A 581 -12.88 -8.60 -14.34
CA CYS A 581 -14.33 -8.59 -14.42
C CYS A 581 -14.96 -8.23 -13.08
N ILE A 582 -16.20 -7.76 -13.13
CA ILE A 582 -17.07 -7.54 -11.98
C ILE A 582 -18.28 -8.44 -12.12
N VAL A 583 -18.64 -9.12 -11.04
CA VAL A 583 -19.91 -9.82 -10.88
C VAL A 583 -20.83 -8.95 -10.04
N ALA A 584 -22.07 -8.76 -10.46
CA ALA A 584 -23.09 -8.00 -9.74
C ALA A 584 -24.42 -8.75 -9.75
N VAL A 585 -25.09 -8.79 -8.59
CA VAL A 585 -26.41 -9.43 -8.46
C VAL A 585 -27.47 -8.61 -9.18
N VAL A 586 -28.39 -9.31 -9.84
CA VAL A 586 -29.59 -8.77 -10.49
C VAL A 586 -30.80 -9.42 -9.80
N PRO A 587 -31.33 -8.79 -8.73
CA PRO A 587 -32.39 -9.38 -7.92
C PRO A 587 -33.62 -9.78 -8.75
N GLU A 588 -34.03 -8.94 -9.69
CA GLU A 588 -35.22 -9.13 -10.51
C GLU A 588 -35.09 -10.31 -11.48
N ALA A 589 -33.87 -10.70 -11.84
CA ALA A 589 -33.56 -11.85 -12.68
C ALA A 589 -33.14 -13.10 -11.87
N ASN A 590 -33.18 -13.02 -10.54
CA ASN A 590 -32.72 -14.08 -9.63
C ASN A 590 -31.31 -14.59 -9.95
N GLY A 591 -30.43 -13.70 -10.40
CA GLY A 591 -29.16 -14.06 -11.02
C GLY A 591 -28.07 -13.02 -10.82
N VAL A 592 -27.01 -13.14 -11.61
CA VAL A 592 -25.86 -12.23 -11.63
C VAL A 592 -25.53 -11.84 -13.07
N LEU A 593 -25.08 -10.61 -13.25
CA LEU A 593 -24.41 -10.16 -14.47
C LEU A 593 -22.90 -10.15 -14.27
N ILE A 594 -22.15 -10.30 -15.37
CA ILE A 594 -20.70 -10.18 -15.37
C ILE A 594 -20.29 -9.14 -16.41
N VAL A 595 -19.45 -8.19 -16.03
CA VAL A 595 -18.93 -7.16 -16.95
C VAL A 595 -17.41 -7.05 -16.86
N ASN A 596 -16.71 -7.11 -18.00
CA ASN A 596 -15.25 -6.99 -18.09
C ASN A 596 -14.80 -5.53 -18.22
N ARG A 597 -13.56 -5.25 -17.80
CA ARG A 597 -12.94 -3.90 -17.84
C ARG A 597 -12.96 -3.24 -19.22
N GLY A 598 -12.92 -4.02 -20.28
CA GLY A 598 -13.00 -3.53 -21.65
C GLY A 598 -14.37 -2.96 -22.00
N TYR A 599 -15.46 -3.46 -21.42
CA TYR A 599 -16.79 -3.04 -21.84
C TYR A 599 -17.13 -1.62 -21.33
N SER A 600 -17.37 -0.68 -22.25
CA SER A 600 -17.67 0.73 -21.95
C SER A 600 -19.16 1.08 -21.93
N GLY A 601 -20.02 0.15 -22.34
CA GLY A 601 -21.46 0.32 -22.42
C GLY A 601 -22.15 0.29 -21.05
N MET A 602 -23.47 0.48 -21.06
CA MET A 602 -24.29 0.29 -19.87
C MET A 602 -24.56 -1.20 -19.63
N THR A 603 -24.74 -1.58 -18.37
CA THR A 603 -25.23 -2.91 -17.99
C THR A 603 -26.71 -2.83 -17.59
N PRO A 604 -27.45 -3.95 -17.56
CA PRO A 604 -28.87 -3.97 -17.18
C PRO A 604 -29.21 -3.33 -15.83
N ILE A 605 -28.25 -3.21 -14.90
CA ILE A 605 -28.44 -2.55 -13.59
C ILE A 605 -28.19 -1.03 -13.63
N GLY A 606 -28.11 -0.43 -14.82
CA GLY A 606 -27.95 1.02 -14.98
C GLY A 606 -26.56 1.57 -14.58
N MET A 607 -25.56 0.70 -14.45
CA MET A 607 -24.18 1.09 -14.12
C MET A 607 -23.17 0.60 -15.16
N LYS A 608 -22.13 1.39 -15.41
CA LYS A 608 -20.97 0.99 -16.21
C LYS A 608 -19.95 0.25 -15.35
N PHE A 609 -19.04 -0.51 -15.99
CA PHE A 609 -17.90 -1.13 -15.29
C PHE A 609 -17.17 -0.14 -14.37
N SER A 610 -16.85 1.06 -14.86
CA SER A 610 -16.13 2.08 -14.10
C SER A 610 -16.86 2.55 -12.84
N THR A 611 -18.20 2.60 -12.90
CA THR A 611 -19.04 3.01 -11.77
C THR A 611 -19.01 1.93 -10.70
N ILE A 612 -19.23 0.66 -11.08
CA ILE A 612 -19.23 -0.45 -10.14
C ILE A 612 -17.81 -0.65 -9.57
N ALA A 613 -16.77 -0.51 -10.38
CA ALA A 613 -15.38 -0.61 -9.93
C ALA A 613 -15.05 0.40 -8.82
N GLY A 614 -15.59 1.62 -8.90
CA GLY A 614 -15.44 2.65 -7.87
C GLY A 614 -16.18 2.33 -6.57
N MET A 615 -17.25 1.52 -6.63
CA MET A 615 -18.02 1.10 -5.46
C MET A 615 -17.39 -0.08 -4.71
N ILE A 616 -16.78 -1.03 -5.43
CA ILE A 616 -16.32 -2.30 -4.85
C ILE A 616 -14.81 -2.34 -4.55
N GLY A 617 -14.04 -1.42 -5.13
CA GLY A 617 -12.60 -1.31 -4.91
C GLY A 617 -12.25 -0.81 -3.51
N GLY A 618 -10.96 -0.88 -3.16
CA GLY A 618 -10.44 -0.34 -1.89
C GLY A 618 -10.45 -1.30 -0.71
N GLY A 619 -10.83 -2.58 -0.91
CA GLY A 619 -10.76 -3.59 0.14
C GLY A 619 -11.97 -3.60 1.07
N VAL A 620 -13.14 -3.21 0.57
CA VAL A 620 -14.42 -3.27 1.30
C VAL A 620 -15.19 -4.56 0.99
N GLN A 621 -15.98 -5.06 1.94
CA GLN A 621 -16.94 -6.14 1.69
C GLN A 621 -18.25 -5.58 1.15
N THR A 622 -18.62 -5.99 -0.06
CA THR A 622 -19.81 -5.51 -0.74
C THR A 622 -20.71 -6.69 -1.12
N PRO A 623 -21.58 -7.17 -0.21
CA PRO A 623 -22.59 -8.18 -0.54
C PRO A 623 -23.32 -7.87 -1.85
N GLY A 624 -23.36 -8.85 -2.74
CA GLY A 624 -23.95 -8.73 -4.08
C GLY A 624 -23.02 -8.20 -5.17
N PHE A 625 -21.79 -7.78 -4.85
CA PHE A 625 -20.80 -7.35 -5.82
C PHE A 625 -19.40 -7.91 -5.53
N MET A 626 -18.68 -8.35 -6.58
CA MET A 626 -17.35 -8.93 -6.42
C MET A 626 -16.50 -8.76 -7.67
N GLY A 627 -15.24 -8.35 -7.49
CA GLY A 627 -14.22 -8.36 -8.55
C GLY A 627 -13.64 -9.76 -8.72
N VAL A 628 -13.48 -10.22 -9.97
CA VAL A 628 -12.97 -11.56 -10.30
C VAL A 628 -12.04 -11.53 -11.52
N GLY A 629 -11.16 -12.53 -11.60
CA GLY A 629 -10.42 -12.83 -12.83
C GLY A 629 -11.29 -13.61 -13.81
N VAL A 630 -11.00 -13.52 -15.11
CA VAL A 630 -11.79 -14.18 -16.16
C VAL A 630 -11.84 -15.70 -15.97
N ASN A 631 -10.72 -16.30 -15.57
CA ASN A 631 -10.60 -17.74 -15.40
C ASN A 631 -11.46 -18.28 -14.22
N TYR A 632 -11.87 -17.43 -13.27
CA TYR A 632 -12.77 -17.86 -12.20
C TYR A 632 -14.19 -18.13 -12.70
N ILE A 633 -14.65 -17.47 -13.79
CA ILE A 633 -16.02 -17.60 -14.31
C ILE A 633 -16.35 -19.05 -14.69
N THR A 634 -15.38 -19.80 -15.20
CA THR A 634 -15.54 -21.20 -15.63
C THR A 634 -15.09 -22.21 -14.57
N SER A 635 -14.83 -21.75 -13.35
CA SER A 635 -14.45 -22.63 -12.22
C SER A 635 -15.65 -23.44 -11.72
N ARG A 636 -15.39 -24.65 -11.20
CA ARG A 636 -16.41 -25.45 -10.47
C ARG A 636 -16.79 -24.82 -9.12
N LYS A 637 -15.98 -23.89 -8.63
CA LYS A 637 -16.19 -23.12 -7.39
C LYS A 637 -16.74 -21.72 -7.64
N PHE A 638 -16.97 -21.34 -8.90
CA PHE A 638 -17.60 -20.08 -9.24
C PHE A 638 -18.97 -20.00 -8.57
N LEU A 639 -19.13 -19.09 -7.58
CA LEU A 639 -20.37 -18.86 -6.83
C LEU A 639 -21.12 -20.14 -6.44
N LYS A 640 -20.39 -21.22 -6.08
CA LYS A 640 -20.99 -22.53 -5.81
C LYS A 640 -22.05 -22.45 -4.70
N GLY A 641 -21.85 -21.57 -3.73
CA GLY A 641 -22.79 -21.30 -2.65
C GLY A 641 -24.10 -20.65 -3.09
N ASP A 642 -24.08 -19.92 -4.21
CA ASP A 642 -25.24 -19.15 -4.70
C ASP A 642 -25.91 -19.81 -5.92
N GLY A 643 -25.41 -20.95 -6.40
CA GLY A 643 -25.96 -21.69 -7.54
C GLY A 643 -25.09 -21.70 -8.81
N GLY A 644 -23.89 -21.12 -8.72
CA GLY A 644 -22.84 -21.20 -9.73
C GLY A 644 -23.17 -20.58 -11.07
N ILE A 645 -22.63 -21.14 -12.16
CA ILE A 645 -22.74 -20.54 -13.50
C ILE A 645 -24.18 -20.42 -13.99
N LYS A 646 -25.12 -21.21 -13.45
CA LYS A 646 -26.56 -21.15 -13.75
C LYS A 646 -27.20 -19.82 -13.34
N ARG A 647 -26.55 -19.06 -12.44
CA ARG A 647 -26.98 -17.72 -12.05
C ARG A 647 -26.59 -16.64 -13.04
N ILE A 648 -25.66 -16.89 -13.95
CA ILE A 648 -25.20 -15.85 -14.89
C ILE A 648 -26.34 -15.59 -15.87
N VAL A 649 -26.85 -14.36 -15.92
CA VAL A 649 -27.98 -13.97 -16.77
C VAL A 649 -27.60 -12.98 -17.86
N TRP A 650 -26.49 -12.25 -17.68
CA TRP A 650 -26.00 -11.28 -18.65
C TRP A 650 -24.47 -11.21 -18.67
N MET A 651 -23.89 -11.15 -19.86
CA MET A 651 -22.43 -11.06 -20.06
C MET A 651 -22.12 -10.40 -21.41
N PRO A 652 -21.13 -9.50 -21.54
CA PRO A 652 -20.76 -8.93 -22.83
C PRO A 652 -20.41 -10.01 -23.85
N LYS A 653 -20.81 -9.83 -25.11
CA LYS A 653 -20.60 -10.81 -26.17
C LYS A 653 -19.13 -11.16 -26.38
N GLU A 654 -18.25 -10.17 -26.29
CA GLU A 654 -16.80 -10.37 -26.36
C GLU A 654 -16.32 -11.33 -25.27
N LEU A 655 -16.82 -11.17 -24.03
CA LEU A 655 -16.45 -12.03 -22.91
C LEU A 655 -17.00 -13.45 -23.11
N LYS A 656 -18.24 -13.60 -23.60
CA LYS A 656 -18.80 -14.92 -23.96
C LYS A 656 -17.91 -15.65 -24.96
N GLU A 657 -17.49 -14.98 -26.03
CA GLU A 657 -16.61 -15.58 -27.04
C GLU A 657 -15.23 -15.91 -26.47
N ARG A 658 -14.68 -15.08 -25.58
CA ARG A 658 -13.39 -15.33 -24.90
C ARG A 658 -13.39 -16.61 -24.06
N ILE A 659 -14.49 -16.91 -23.36
CA ILE A 659 -14.57 -18.07 -22.45
C ILE A 659 -15.38 -19.25 -23.01
N LYS A 660 -15.85 -19.16 -24.25
CA LYS A 660 -16.83 -20.06 -24.87
C LYS A 660 -16.53 -21.54 -24.69
N GLU A 661 -15.32 -21.97 -25.01
CA GLU A 661 -14.92 -23.37 -24.96
C GLU A 661 -14.98 -23.93 -23.53
N ASN A 662 -14.38 -23.22 -22.57
CA ASN A 662 -14.38 -23.63 -21.16
C ASN A 662 -15.77 -23.52 -20.53
N PHE A 663 -16.55 -22.50 -20.89
CA PHE A 663 -17.90 -22.30 -20.39
C PHE A 663 -18.84 -23.39 -20.88
N GLN A 664 -18.77 -23.74 -22.17
CA GLN A 664 -19.57 -24.81 -22.76
C GLN A 664 -19.33 -26.14 -22.04
N LYS A 665 -18.06 -26.48 -21.79
CA LYS A 665 -17.69 -27.66 -21.01
C LYS A 665 -18.28 -27.62 -19.59
N ARG A 666 -18.16 -26.49 -18.89
CA ARG A 666 -18.74 -26.34 -17.54
C ARG A 666 -20.26 -26.40 -17.54
N ALA A 667 -20.92 -25.86 -18.57
CA ALA A 667 -22.37 -25.90 -18.75
C ALA A 667 -22.87 -27.34 -18.96
N GLU A 668 -22.15 -28.15 -19.75
CA GLU A 668 -22.39 -29.60 -19.88
C GLU A 668 -22.23 -30.32 -18.54
N GLU A 669 -21.17 -30.02 -17.79
CA GLU A 669 -20.93 -30.60 -16.46
C GLU A 669 -21.98 -30.18 -15.40
N GLU A 670 -22.67 -29.06 -15.59
CA GLU A 670 -23.82 -28.60 -14.77
C GLU A 670 -25.18 -29.13 -15.27
N GLY A 671 -25.21 -29.86 -16.38
CA GLY A 671 -26.44 -30.39 -16.98
C GLY A 671 -27.28 -29.36 -17.74
N VAL A 672 -26.69 -28.22 -18.13
CA VAL A 672 -27.38 -27.13 -18.86
C VAL A 672 -26.56 -26.72 -20.09
N PRO A 673 -26.37 -27.62 -21.08
CA PRO A 673 -25.43 -27.42 -22.18
C PRO A 673 -25.76 -26.23 -23.10
N ASP A 674 -27.00 -25.74 -23.07
CA ASP A 674 -27.46 -24.58 -23.85
C ASP A 674 -27.43 -23.27 -23.05
N LEU A 675 -26.79 -23.26 -21.86
CA LEU A 675 -26.79 -22.10 -20.97
C LEU A 675 -26.18 -20.86 -21.61
N LEU A 676 -25.05 -20.99 -22.32
CA LEU A 676 -24.37 -19.82 -22.90
C LEU A 676 -25.25 -19.05 -23.90
N GLN A 677 -26.14 -19.77 -24.61
CA GLN A 677 -27.10 -19.19 -25.55
C GLN A 677 -28.29 -18.53 -24.86
N LYS A 678 -28.59 -18.92 -23.61
CA LYS A 678 -29.68 -18.34 -22.80
C LYS A 678 -29.26 -17.11 -22.02
N ILE A 679 -27.95 -16.88 -21.85
CA ILE A 679 -27.41 -15.67 -21.22
C ILE A 679 -27.59 -14.50 -22.18
N ALA A 680 -28.11 -13.37 -21.73
CA ALA A 680 -28.24 -12.16 -22.53
C ALA A 680 -26.89 -11.44 -22.70
N ASP A 681 -26.79 -10.52 -23.66
CA ASP A 681 -25.65 -9.63 -23.86
C ASP A 681 -26.13 -8.27 -24.38
N GLU A 682 -25.19 -7.36 -24.64
CA GLU A 682 -25.47 -6.01 -25.14
C GLU A 682 -26.18 -5.99 -26.51
N THR A 683 -26.18 -7.10 -27.27
CA THR A 683 -26.90 -7.22 -28.54
C THR A 683 -28.35 -7.67 -28.37
N VAL A 684 -28.73 -8.06 -27.15
CA VAL A 684 -30.08 -8.51 -26.78
C VAL A 684 -30.79 -7.44 -25.95
N CYS A 685 -30.19 -7.00 -24.84
CA CYS A 685 -30.80 -6.04 -23.92
C CYS A 685 -29.76 -5.22 -23.14
N GLU A 686 -30.15 -3.98 -22.81
CA GLU A 686 -29.33 -3.04 -22.01
C GLU A 686 -30.01 -2.61 -20.69
N ASP A 687 -31.24 -3.07 -20.42
CA ASP A 687 -32.02 -2.76 -19.21
C ASP A 687 -32.63 -4.02 -18.58
N VAL A 688 -33.08 -3.89 -17.33
CA VAL A 688 -33.58 -5.00 -16.52
C VAL A 688 -34.94 -5.53 -17.01
N GLU A 689 -35.82 -4.68 -17.54
CA GLU A 689 -37.14 -5.09 -18.02
C GLU A 689 -37.00 -6.02 -19.22
N CYS A 690 -36.21 -5.60 -20.21
CA CYS A 690 -35.90 -6.39 -21.39
C CYS A 690 -35.12 -7.68 -21.05
N LEU A 691 -34.24 -7.62 -20.05
CA LEU A 691 -33.54 -8.82 -19.55
C LEU A 691 -34.53 -9.86 -19.01
N ILE A 692 -35.48 -9.49 -18.15
CA ILE A 692 -36.46 -10.43 -17.58
C ILE A 692 -37.32 -11.08 -18.67
N ASP A 693 -37.79 -10.27 -19.63
CA ASP A 693 -38.60 -10.75 -20.76
C ASP A 693 -37.83 -11.78 -21.59
N TYR A 694 -36.57 -11.48 -21.93
CA TYR A 694 -35.71 -12.40 -22.68
C TYR A 694 -35.46 -13.70 -21.92
N LEU A 695 -35.06 -13.62 -20.64
CA LEU A 695 -34.77 -14.79 -19.82
C LEU A 695 -35.99 -15.72 -19.68
N SER A 696 -37.19 -15.13 -19.57
CA SER A 696 -38.45 -15.87 -19.51
C SER A 696 -38.75 -16.59 -20.83
N GLN A 697 -38.52 -15.93 -21.98
CA GLN A 697 -38.73 -16.52 -23.30
C GLN A 697 -37.80 -17.71 -23.58
N VAL A 698 -36.54 -17.62 -23.15
CA VAL A 698 -35.53 -18.67 -23.38
C VAL A 698 -35.52 -19.74 -22.29
N GLY A 699 -36.37 -19.61 -21.26
CA GLY A 699 -36.42 -20.55 -20.14
C GLY A 699 -35.10 -20.62 -19.38
N HIS A 700 -34.57 -19.47 -18.95
CA HIS A 700 -33.31 -19.41 -18.22
C HIS A 700 -33.43 -20.06 -16.83
N PRO A 701 -32.52 -20.99 -16.44
CA PRO A 701 -32.66 -21.77 -15.21
C PRO A 701 -32.66 -20.91 -13.93
N ALA A 702 -31.98 -19.76 -13.92
CA ALA A 702 -31.95 -18.86 -12.77
C ALA A 702 -33.35 -18.46 -12.27
N LEU A 703 -34.35 -18.34 -13.17
CA LEU A 703 -35.71 -17.93 -12.81
C LEU A 703 -36.47 -18.98 -11.99
N GLU A 704 -36.08 -20.25 -12.09
CA GLU A 704 -36.71 -21.38 -11.40
C GLU A 704 -35.93 -21.85 -10.16
N MET A 705 -34.73 -21.30 -9.94
CA MET A 705 -33.92 -21.59 -8.76
C MET A 705 -34.47 -20.87 -7.52
N GLU A 706 -34.09 -21.34 -6.33
CA GLU A 706 -34.37 -20.62 -5.08
C GLU A 706 -33.93 -19.15 -5.17
N PRO A 707 -34.59 -18.22 -4.44
CA PRO A 707 -34.18 -16.82 -4.41
C PRO A 707 -32.69 -16.66 -4.03
N ILE A 708 -31.96 -15.86 -4.80
CA ILE A 708 -30.54 -15.55 -4.53
C ILE A 708 -30.38 -14.68 -3.27
N ILE A 709 -31.38 -13.84 -3.00
CA ILE A 709 -31.51 -13.10 -1.75
C ILE A 709 -32.35 -13.96 -0.80
N LYS A 710 -31.72 -14.43 0.28
CA LYS A 710 -32.34 -15.27 1.31
C LYS A 710 -33.03 -14.45 2.38
#